data_AF-A0A453H2Y9-F1
#
_entry.id   AF-A0A453H2Y9-F1
#
_cell.length_a   1.000
_cell.length_b   1.000
_cell.length_c   1.000
_cell.angle_alpha   90.00
_cell.angle_beta   90.00
_cell.angle_gamma   90.00
#
_symmetry.space_group_name_H-M   'P 1'
#
loop_
_entity.id
_entity.type
_entity.pdbx_description
1 polymer ?
#
loop_
_entity_poly.entity_id
_entity_poly.type
_entity_poly.pdbx_seq_one_letter_code
_entity_poly.pdbx_strand_id
1 'polypeptide(L)'
;INLTNQWISSKMLRPFLFFITQPSSWYKGQQTKTVKSISRCFKIILNSINSMDQSKNFCSFAVGFPEERSIWLYQAKKLISLCSCILARCDHCCCKDVNMVEISTLTMRLAISLTDCKTWKNLTSENTRAADASVETLIEFIGTRQSGTYRCVRRYIKCFGPHVTPGKIDSAIAPDDQLLVTASAVTLALRPFNSTRADMGVDLTGAAKEYFTLILTIPYICKRLPPLLLPALKHISVLQPSLSILLISKDKIFEEISKLEQSEVSNVDNSTIPYCGWALGNLITLATEHDDLSNSGCFIQGLDCCLYVDAINCISQNLLKCFEESKGMLHCIDDRATNNTSITEEADTNDSCRTKTLFMDLLKPIYQQWHLRKLLILAKEDVPCDRETNHDLDQRQVKRRSLKLTDIICFYYYMLRIFSSLNPSIGPLPILNMLSFTPGFLVDLWGTLEISIFGQTGQKSQEPEHVKQLAGSSSGEQISSTRQRRNTKDTPKKWANVLHKITGKSNDADDTNLSDSLTSENSNDDALILWDIETMRQGSEGIGKDVMHMLHLFCAIYGHLLLVLDDIEFYEKQIPFTLEQQRKIASALNTFVYNSFLQNSGSGNKPLIDVTVRCLNLLYERDSRHRFCPSSLWLSPARTGRIPIAAAARAHEAAFASLVGTTSGIPTRSSVLTTVPHVYPFEER
;
A
#
# COMPACT_ATOMS: atom_id res chain seq x y z
N ILE A 1 -0.05 59.11 -17.02
CA ILE A 1 1.11 58.21 -17.27
C ILE A 1 0.68 57.24 -18.36
N ASN A 2 1.32 57.25 -19.53
CA ASN A 2 1.11 56.19 -20.52
C ASN A 2 1.74 54.91 -19.98
N LEU A 3 0.89 53.96 -19.58
CA LEU A 3 1.29 52.67 -19.02
C LEU A 3 1.76 51.76 -20.16
N THR A 4 3.03 51.86 -20.55
CA THR A 4 3.66 50.92 -21.50
C THR A 4 4.16 49.67 -20.77
N ASN A 5 4.30 48.55 -21.49
CA ASN A 5 4.84 47.29 -21.00
C ASN A 5 6.23 47.47 -20.34
N GLN A 6 7.09 48.29 -20.94
CA GLN A 6 8.43 48.60 -20.43
C GLN A 6 8.37 49.44 -19.14
N TRP A 7 7.42 50.36 -19.03
CA TRP A 7 7.21 51.12 -17.79
C TRP A 7 6.72 50.20 -16.67
N ILE A 8 5.75 49.32 -16.95
CA ILE A 8 5.23 48.34 -15.99
C ILE A 8 6.36 47.43 -15.50
N SER A 9 7.18 46.88 -16.40
CA SER A 9 8.28 45.99 -16.04
C SER A 9 9.40 46.70 -15.25
N SER A 10 9.90 47.82 -15.76
CA SER A 10 11.14 48.45 -15.25
C SER A 10 10.90 49.42 -14.10
N LYS A 11 9.81 50.21 -14.13
CA LYS A 11 9.55 51.27 -13.16
C LYS A 11 8.59 50.85 -12.06
N MET A 12 7.74 49.85 -12.31
CA MET A 12 6.76 49.38 -11.32
C MET A 12 7.13 48.00 -10.75
N LEU A 13 7.20 46.96 -11.56
CA LEU A 13 7.40 45.58 -11.10
C LEU A 13 8.76 45.35 -10.46
N ARG A 14 9.85 45.84 -11.07
CA ARG A 14 11.21 45.62 -10.54
C ARG A 14 11.38 46.20 -9.12
N PRO A 15 11.03 47.46 -8.82
CA PRO A 15 11.05 47.97 -7.44
C PRO A 15 10.06 47.25 -6.53
N PHE A 16 8.83 46.99 -7.01
CA PHE A 16 7.80 46.32 -6.23
C PHE A 16 8.24 44.93 -5.75
N LEU A 17 8.74 44.10 -6.66
CA LEU A 17 9.23 42.76 -6.35
C LEU A 17 10.44 42.80 -5.41
N PHE A 18 11.32 43.80 -5.55
CA PHE A 18 12.46 43.97 -4.65
C PHE A 18 12.01 44.24 -3.21
N PHE A 19 11.05 45.13 -2.98
CA PHE A 19 10.62 45.49 -1.63
C PHE A 19 9.68 44.47 -0.97
N ILE A 20 8.79 43.83 -1.73
CA ILE A 20 7.76 42.93 -1.16
C ILE A 20 8.27 41.52 -0.89
N THR A 21 9.36 41.13 -1.56
CA THR A 21 10.00 39.83 -1.29
C THR A 21 10.89 39.85 -0.05
N GLN A 22 11.08 41.00 0.61
CA GLN A 22 11.81 41.08 1.88
C GLN A 22 10.93 40.65 3.07
N PRO A 23 11.45 39.82 4.01
CA PRO A 23 10.69 39.32 5.16
C PRO A 23 10.12 40.43 6.07
N SER A 24 10.77 41.59 6.13
CA SER A 24 10.43 42.73 6.99
C SER A 24 9.15 43.47 6.57
N SER A 25 8.73 43.39 5.30
CA SER A 25 7.61 44.18 4.77
C SER A 25 6.22 43.70 5.23
N TRP A 26 6.16 42.59 5.98
CA TRP A 26 4.94 41.94 6.45
C TRP A 26 4.70 42.07 7.97
N TYR A 27 5.52 42.86 8.69
CA TYR A 27 5.35 43.13 10.12
C TYR A 27 4.00 43.80 10.44
N LYS A 28 3.41 43.42 11.59
CA LYS A 28 2.02 43.68 12.00
C LYS A 28 1.53 45.15 11.89
N GLY A 29 2.41 46.15 11.92
CA GLY A 29 2.03 47.57 11.80
C GLY A 29 1.86 48.13 10.38
N GLN A 30 2.38 47.44 9.34
CA GLN A 30 2.37 47.91 7.94
C GLN A 30 1.49 47.07 7.00
N GLN A 31 0.87 46.00 7.50
CA GLN A 31 0.14 45.02 6.68
C GLN A 31 -0.92 45.66 5.78
N THR A 32 -1.71 46.63 6.27
CA THR A 32 -2.79 47.26 5.49
C THR A 32 -2.28 48.09 4.30
N LYS A 33 -1.14 48.78 4.43
CA LYS A 33 -0.52 49.53 3.32
C LYS A 33 0.11 48.59 2.30
N THR A 34 0.81 47.55 2.75
CA THR A 34 1.41 46.52 1.89
C THR A 34 0.34 45.79 1.08
N VAL A 35 -0.75 45.37 1.73
CA VAL A 35 -1.96 44.77 1.14
C VAL A 35 -2.56 45.67 0.04
N LYS A 36 -2.75 46.97 0.31
CA LYS A 36 -3.27 47.92 -0.69
C LYS A 36 -2.32 48.09 -1.89
N SER A 37 -1.02 48.12 -1.65
CA SER A 37 0.01 48.19 -2.70
C SER A 37 0.00 46.93 -3.58
N ILE A 38 -0.11 45.75 -2.99
CA ILE A 38 -0.23 44.47 -3.71
C ILE A 38 -1.50 44.47 -4.56
N SER A 39 -2.65 44.82 -3.97
CA SER A 39 -3.94 44.89 -4.68
C SER A 39 -3.89 45.83 -5.88
N ARG A 40 -3.33 47.04 -5.70
CA ARG A 40 -3.18 48.01 -6.79
C ARG A 40 -2.24 47.52 -7.88
N CYS A 41 -1.13 46.89 -7.50
CA CYS A 41 -0.15 46.32 -8.42
C CYS A 41 -0.79 45.22 -9.29
N PHE A 42 -1.46 44.26 -8.68
CA PHE A 42 -2.08 43.13 -9.37
C PHE A 42 -3.24 43.57 -10.28
N LYS A 43 -4.04 44.57 -9.86
CA LYS A 43 -5.08 45.17 -10.72
C LYS A 43 -4.49 45.81 -11.98
N ILE A 44 -3.38 46.53 -11.86
CA ILE A 44 -2.70 47.15 -13.01
C ILE A 44 -2.18 46.06 -13.97
N ILE A 45 -1.56 45.00 -13.45
CA ILE A 45 -1.06 43.91 -14.28
C ILE A 45 -2.21 43.19 -14.99
N LEU A 46 -3.29 42.85 -14.27
CA LEU A 46 -4.45 42.18 -14.86
C LEU A 46 -5.13 43.04 -15.94
N ASN A 47 -5.22 44.35 -15.73
CA ASN A 47 -5.71 45.29 -16.75
C ASN A 47 -4.78 45.35 -17.97
N SER A 48 -3.46 45.24 -17.76
CA SER A 48 -2.48 45.19 -18.86
C SER A 48 -2.63 43.92 -19.71
N ILE A 49 -2.85 42.75 -19.09
CA ILE A 49 -3.04 41.47 -19.79
C ILE A 49 -4.30 41.50 -20.67
N ASN A 50 -5.33 42.23 -20.22
CA ASN A 50 -6.59 42.43 -20.94
C ASN A 50 -6.53 43.49 -22.06
N SER A 51 -5.38 44.13 -22.28
CA SER A 51 -5.23 45.11 -23.36
C SER A 51 -4.93 44.43 -24.69
N MET A 52 -5.60 44.86 -25.77
CA MET A 52 -5.31 44.47 -27.16
C MET A 52 -4.05 45.15 -27.71
N ASP A 53 -3.55 46.18 -27.04
CA ASP A 53 -2.42 46.99 -27.49
C ASP A 53 -1.11 46.35 -27.02
N GLN A 54 -0.28 45.89 -27.97
CA GLN A 54 0.99 45.23 -27.70
C GLN A 54 1.94 46.10 -26.88
N SER A 55 1.89 47.42 -27.05
CA SER A 55 2.73 48.36 -26.30
C SER A 55 2.34 48.48 -24.82
N LYS A 56 1.11 48.06 -24.46
CA LYS A 56 0.56 48.15 -23.10
C LYS A 56 0.44 46.79 -22.41
N ASN A 57 0.43 45.70 -23.17
CA ASN A 57 0.27 44.36 -22.63
C ASN A 57 1.59 43.83 -22.04
N PHE A 58 1.65 43.57 -20.72
CA PHE A 58 2.84 43.02 -20.06
C PHE A 58 3.28 41.66 -20.64
N CYS A 59 2.34 40.82 -21.05
CA CYS A 59 2.66 39.50 -21.60
C CYS A 59 3.23 39.56 -23.03
N SER A 60 3.27 40.73 -23.68
CA SER A 60 4.00 40.90 -24.94
C SER A 60 5.50 40.60 -24.82
N PHE A 61 6.11 40.85 -23.64
CA PHE A 61 7.51 40.51 -23.37
C PHE A 61 7.76 39.00 -23.39
N ALA A 62 6.75 38.17 -23.17
CA ALA A 62 6.88 36.71 -23.27
C ALA A 62 7.11 36.23 -24.72
N VAL A 63 6.77 37.06 -25.72
CA VAL A 63 6.86 36.75 -27.15
C VAL A 63 7.97 37.55 -27.84
N GLY A 64 8.39 38.67 -27.25
CA GLY A 64 9.39 39.59 -27.78
C GLY A 64 10.83 39.04 -27.86
N PHE A 65 11.82 39.93 -27.80
CA PHE A 65 13.23 39.54 -27.95
C PHE A 65 13.71 38.63 -26.79
N PRO A 66 14.77 37.82 -26.97
CA PRO A 66 15.26 36.92 -25.91
C PRO A 66 15.52 37.58 -24.55
N GLU A 67 15.97 38.84 -24.55
CA GLU A 67 16.16 39.64 -23.34
C GLU A 67 14.82 39.97 -22.65
N GLU A 68 13.82 40.40 -23.42
CA GLU A 68 12.47 40.69 -22.93
C GLU A 68 11.81 39.42 -22.37
N ARG A 69 11.98 38.27 -23.04
CA ARG A 69 11.50 36.97 -22.57
C ARG A 69 12.13 36.59 -21.24
N SER A 70 13.43 36.80 -21.10
CA SER A 70 14.17 36.53 -19.86
C SER A 70 13.72 37.42 -18.70
N ILE A 71 13.50 38.72 -18.98
CA ILE A 71 12.98 39.69 -18.02
C ILE A 71 11.57 39.28 -17.57
N TRP A 72 10.68 38.98 -18.53
CA TRP A 72 9.32 38.54 -18.25
C TRP A 72 9.32 37.27 -17.42
N LEU A 73 10.11 36.26 -17.80
CA LEU A 73 10.18 34.99 -17.09
C LEU A 73 10.65 35.18 -15.65
N TYR A 74 11.69 35.98 -15.41
CA TYR A 74 12.16 36.27 -14.05
C TYR A 74 11.08 36.96 -13.21
N GLN A 75 10.42 37.98 -13.77
CA GLN A 75 9.35 38.71 -13.08
C GLN A 75 8.14 37.82 -12.81
N ALA A 76 7.73 37.00 -13.79
CA ALA A 76 6.63 36.05 -13.66
C ALA A 76 6.91 34.99 -12.59
N LYS A 77 8.12 34.41 -12.55
CA LYS A 77 8.53 33.47 -11.49
C LYS A 77 8.38 34.09 -10.10
N LYS A 78 8.86 35.32 -9.90
CA LYS A 78 8.73 36.04 -8.63
C LYS A 78 7.28 36.39 -8.28
N LEU A 79 6.47 36.76 -9.27
CA LEU A 79 5.03 36.99 -9.08
C LEU A 79 4.31 35.71 -8.66
N ILE A 80 4.58 34.56 -9.28
CA ILE A 80 3.99 33.27 -8.90
C ILE A 80 4.39 32.86 -7.48
N SER A 81 5.66 33.03 -7.09
CA SER A 81 6.09 32.78 -5.70
C SER A 81 5.39 33.70 -4.71
N LEU A 82 5.24 34.99 -5.04
CA LEU A 82 4.48 35.93 -4.22
C LEU A 82 3.00 35.52 -4.11
N CYS A 83 2.38 35.14 -5.23
CA CYS A 83 1.00 34.66 -5.25
C CYS A 83 0.81 33.42 -4.36
N SER A 84 1.77 32.48 -4.42
CA SER A 84 1.80 31.30 -3.57
C SER A 84 1.96 31.67 -2.08
N CYS A 85 2.87 32.59 -1.74
CA CYS A 85 3.05 33.04 -0.35
C CYS A 85 1.79 33.72 0.22
N ILE A 86 1.06 34.49 -0.59
CA ILE A 86 -0.21 35.10 -0.19
C ILE A 86 -1.26 34.00 0.07
N LEU A 87 -1.35 33.00 -0.81
CA LEU A 87 -2.25 31.85 -0.64
C LEU A 87 -2.00 31.12 0.69
N ALA A 88 -0.73 30.89 1.03
CA ALA A 88 -0.33 30.21 2.27
C ALA A 88 -0.73 30.96 3.56
N ARG A 89 -1.01 32.27 3.46
CA ARG A 89 -1.44 33.13 4.57
C ARG A 89 -2.96 33.30 4.64
N CYS A 90 -3.69 32.71 3.70
CA CYS A 90 -5.15 32.73 3.73
C CYS A 90 -5.60 31.76 4.81
N ASP A 91 -5.86 32.28 6.01
CA ASP A 91 -6.46 31.52 7.10
C ASP A 91 -7.96 31.80 7.14
N HIS A 92 -8.75 30.92 6.53
CA HIS A 92 -10.21 31.02 6.53
C HIS A 92 -10.83 30.76 7.92
N CYS A 93 -10.08 30.16 8.86
CA CYS A 93 -10.57 29.87 10.20
C CYS A 93 -10.41 31.06 11.18
N CYS A 94 -9.54 32.02 10.89
CA CYS A 94 -9.26 33.16 11.78
C CYS A 94 -9.58 34.56 11.19
N CYS A 95 -10.02 34.68 9.94
CA CYS A 95 -10.19 36.00 9.32
C CYS A 95 -11.61 36.56 9.40
N LYS A 96 -11.82 37.48 10.35
CA LYS A 96 -12.82 38.57 10.23
C LYS A 96 -12.41 39.66 9.20
N ASP A 97 -11.29 39.45 8.49
CA ASP A 97 -10.70 40.40 7.54
C ASP A 97 -11.15 40.13 6.10
N VAL A 98 -12.26 40.77 5.69
CA VAL A 98 -12.79 40.80 4.31
C VAL A 98 -11.69 41.10 3.26
N ASN A 99 -10.69 41.90 3.64
CA ASN A 99 -9.58 42.29 2.76
C ASN A 99 -8.69 41.13 2.30
N MET A 100 -8.52 40.06 3.09
CA MET A 100 -7.61 38.97 2.71
C MET A 100 -8.22 38.07 1.63
N VAL A 101 -9.53 37.78 1.69
CA VAL A 101 -10.21 36.97 0.67
C VAL A 101 -10.19 37.66 -0.69
N GLU A 102 -10.50 38.96 -0.74
CA GLU A 102 -10.44 39.75 -1.98
C GLU A 102 -9.05 39.80 -2.62
N ILE A 103 -8.00 39.84 -1.79
CA ILE A 103 -6.62 39.83 -2.29
C ILE A 103 -6.26 38.46 -2.82
N SER A 104 -6.73 37.40 -2.16
CA SER A 104 -6.48 36.03 -2.59
C SER A 104 -7.18 35.69 -3.89
N THR A 105 -8.41 36.15 -4.08
CA THR A 105 -9.11 36.01 -5.37
C THR A 105 -8.36 36.76 -6.48
N LEU A 106 -7.95 38.01 -6.23
CA LEU A 106 -7.15 38.79 -7.18
C LEU A 106 -5.80 38.12 -7.50
N THR A 107 -5.14 37.60 -6.47
CA THR A 107 -3.84 36.92 -6.54
C THR A 107 -3.94 35.64 -7.37
N MET A 108 -4.96 34.83 -7.13
CA MET A 108 -5.21 33.60 -7.87
C MET A 108 -5.60 33.88 -9.33
N ARG A 109 -6.42 34.90 -9.60
CA ARG A 109 -6.74 35.33 -10.97
C ARG A 109 -5.48 35.73 -11.74
N LEU A 110 -4.58 36.46 -11.09
CA LEU A 110 -3.29 36.83 -11.70
C LEU A 110 -2.43 35.59 -11.99
N ALA A 111 -2.32 34.66 -11.03
CA ALA A 111 -1.53 33.44 -11.21
C ALA A 111 -2.05 32.58 -12.38
N ILE A 112 -3.37 32.41 -12.51
CA ILE A 112 -3.98 31.73 -13.66
C ILE A 112 -3.70 32.49 -14.94
N SER A 113 -3.90 33.81 -14.96
CA SER A 113 -3.71 34.62 -16.17
C SER A 113 -2.26 34.55 -16.67
N LEU A 114 -1.26 34.46 -15.78
CA LEU A 114 0.14 34.30 -16.18
C LEU A 114 0.49 32.89 -16.69
N THR A 115 -0.28 31.88 -16.29
CA THR A 115 -0.05 30.46 -16.64
C THR A 115 -0.97 29.95 -17.74
N ASP A 116 -1.80 30.82 -18.31
CA ASP A 116 -2.71 30.51 -19.40
C ASP A 116 -2.65 31.59 -20.49
N CYS A 117 -1.92 31.28 -21.57
CA CYS A 117 -1.80 32.16 -22.72
C CYS A 117 -3.17 32.51 -23.33
N LYS A 118 -4.18 31.63 -23.25
CA LYS A 118 -5.52 31.87 -23.85
C LYS A 118 -6.23 33.07 -23.23
N THR A 119 -5.82 33.48 -22.03
CA THR A 119 -6.35 34.68 -21.37
C THR A 119 -5.76 35.98 -21.92
N TRP A 120 -4.70 35.90 -22.73
CA TRP A 120 -3.99 37.08 -23.24
C TRP A 120 -4.65 37.56 -24.53
N LYS A 121 -5.31 38.71 -24.47
CA LYS A 121 -6.04 39.24 -25.62
C LYS A 121 -5.18 39.71 -26.79
N ASN A 122 -3.87 39.84 -26.60
CA ASN A 122 -2.91 40.35 -27.59
C ASN A 122 -2.21 39.23 -28.41
N LEU A 123 -2.67 37.98 -28.35
CA LEU A 123 -2.05 36.89 -29.09
C LEU A 123 -2.53 36.85 -30.55
N THR A 124 -1.58 37.00 -31.48
CA THR A 124 -1.78 36.69 -32.90
C THR A 124 -1.44 35.21 -33.17
N SER A 125 -2.02 34.62 -34.22
CA SER A 125 -1.83 33.19 -34.56
C SER A 125 -0.36 32.78 -34.74
N GLU A 126 0.52 33.69 -35.16
CA GLU A 126 1.97 33.48 -35.34
C GLU A 126 2.73 33.44 -34.00
N ASN A 127 2.25 34.15 -32.98
CA ASN A 127 2.92 34.36 -31.70
C ASN A 127 2.51 33.36 -30.61
N THR A 128 1.47 32.56 -30.87
CA THR A 128 0.93 31.55 -29.94
C THR A 128 1.99 30.56 -29.49
N ARG A 129 2.74 29.95 -30.43
CA ARG A 129 3.79 28.97 -30.12
C ARG A 129 4.90 29.51 -29.23
N ALA A 130 5.31 30.76 -29.43
CA ALA A 130 6.35 31.40 -28.61
C ALA A 130 5.82 31.74 -27.20
N ALA A 131 4.57 32.20 -27.10
CA ALA A 131 3.90 32.41 -25.82
C ALA A 131 3.75 31.10 -25.03
N ASP A 132 3.32 30.03 -25.71
CA ASP A 132 3.18 28.69 -25.13
C ASP A 132 4.52 28.22 -24.56
N ALA A 133 5.61 28.31 -25.32
CA ALA A 133 6.95 27.92 -24.84
C ALA A 133 7.40 28.71 -23.59
N SER A 134 7.10 30.01 -23.53
CA SER A 134 7.42 30.86 -22.36
C SER A 134 6.56 30.48 -21.14
N VAL A 135 5.28 30.18 -21.34
CA VAL A 135 4.37 29.72 -20.28
C VAL A 135 4.76 28.32 -19.79
N GLU A 136 5.14 27.42 -20.68
CA GLU A 136 5.65 26.07 -20.36
C GLU A 136 6.88 26.14 -19.45
N THR A 137 7.80 27.07 -19.71
CA THR A 137 8.98 27.29 -18.85
C THR A 137 8.59 27.82 -17.46
N LEU A 138 7.50 28.58 -17.35
CA LEU A 138 6.94 29.02 -16.08
C LEU A 138 6.23 27.88 -15.33
N ILE A 139 5.51 27.02 -16.05
CA ILE A 139 4.84 25.82 -15.52
C ILE A 139 5.89 24.83 -14.98
N GLU A 140 6.99 24.63 -15.68
CA GLU A 140 8.12 23.82 -15.22
C GLU A 140 8.66 24.37 -13.89
N PHE A 141 8.82 25.69 -13.76
CA PHE A 141 9.22 26.32 -12.50
C PHE A 141 8.21 26.05 -11.37
N ILE A 142 6.90 26.14 -11.63
CA ILE A 142 5.86 25.80 -10.64
C ILE A 142 6.06 24.38 -10.10
N GLY A 143 6.39 23.44 -10.99
CA GLY A 143 6.72 22.04 -10.69
C GLY A 143 7.94 21.85 -9.79
N THR A 144 8.83 22.84 -9.66
CA THR A 144 10.05 22.72 -8.85
C THR A 144 9.85 23.10 -7.39
N ARG A 145 10.65 22.52 -6.50
CA ARG A 145 10.72 22.88 -5.08
C ARG A 145 11.01 24.37 -4.83
N GLN A 146 11.70 25.03 -5.77
CA GLN A 146 12.07 26.45 -5.66
C GLN A 146 10.87 27.41 -5.76
N SER A 147 9.79 27.01 -6.42
CA SER A 147 8.59 27.85 -6.53
C SER A 147 7.89 28.05 -5.18
N GLY A 148 7.99 27.04 -4.30
CA GLY A 148 7.24 26.97 -3.05
C GLY A 148 5.73 26.77 -3.25
N THR A 149 5.25 26.56 -4.48
CA THR A 149 3.82 26.53 -4.80
C THR A 149 3.11 25.37 -4.10
N TYR A 150 3.62 24.13 -4.22
CA TYR A 150 3.02 22.97 -3.54
C TYR A 150 2.98 23.12 -2.01
N ARG A 151 4.04 23.69 -1.40
CA ARG A 151 4.07 23.95 0.06
C ARG A 151 3.01 24.96 0.47
N CYS A 152 2.80 26.00 -0.33
CA CYS A 152 1.78 27.01 -0.08
C CYS A 152 0.36 26.45 -0.26
N VAL A 153 0.14 25.67 -1.32
CA VAL A 153 -1.15 24.99 -1.56
C VAL A 153 -1.45 23.99 -0.44
N ARG A 154 -0.46 23.21 0.02
CA ARG A 154 -0.60 22.33 1.19
C ARG A 154 -1.08 23.10 2.42
N ARG A 155 -0.40 24.20 2.75
CA ARG A 155 -0.75 25.01 3.92
C ARG A 155 -2.18 25.57 3.81
N TYR A 156 -2.56 26.05 2.62
CA TYR A 156 -3.91 26.53 2.34
C TYR A 156 -4.97 25.45 2.53
N ILE A 157 -4.79 24.27 1.93
CA ILE A 157 -5.76 23.16 2.05
C ILE A 157 -5.85 22.66 3.49
N LYS A 158 -4.74 22.66 4.24
CA LYS A 158 -4.74 22.26 5.66
C LYS A 158 -5.57 23.20 6.55
N CYS A 159 -5.78 24.45 6.15
CA CYS A 159 -6.65 25.38 6.87
C CYS A 159 -8.14 25.00 6.78
N PHE A 160 -8.57 24.18 5.82
CA PHE A 160 -9.94 23.65 5.83
C PHE A 160 -10.09 22.61 6.93
N GLY A 161 -11.02 22.80 7.88
CA GLY A 161 -11.35 21.77 8.86
C GLY A 161 -11.82 20.47 8.20
N PRO A 162 -11.63 19.29 8.84
CA PRO A 162 -12.26 18.05 8.39
C PRO A 162 -13.78 18.22 8.53
N HIS A 163 -14.52 18.32 7.43
CA HIS A 163 -15.97 18.52 7.48
C HIS A 163 -16.66 17.31 8.13
N VAL A 164 -17.17 17.49 9.35
CA VAL A 164 -18.33 16.78 9.90
C VAL A 164 -19.21 17.80 10.61
N THR A 165 -20.07 18.48 9.84
CA THR A 165 -21.49 18.76 10.12
C THR A 165 -22.02 19.81 9.14
N PRO A 166 -23.11 19.55 8.41
CA PRO A 166 -23.83 20.56 7.63
C PRO A 166 -24.70 21.38 8.59
N GLY A 167 -24.07 22.13 9.49
CA GLY A 167 -24.76 22.93 10.50
C GLY A 167 -23.84 23.96 11.10
N LYS A 168 -24.09 25.23 10.76
CA LYS A 168 -23.37 26.46 11.14
C LYS A 168 -22.07 26.73 10.37
N ILE A 169 -22.24 27.16 9.13
CA ILE A 169 -21.37 28.21 8.58
C ILE A 169 -21.92 29.53 9.15
N ASP A 170 -21.33 30.03 10.23
CA ASP A 170 -21.62 31.38 10.71
C ASP A 170 -21.05 32.42 9.73
N SER A 171 -21.97 33.10 9.04
CA SER A 171 -21.96 34.48 8.51
C SER A 171 -20.75 35.05 7.74
N ALA A 172 -21.08 35.66 6.58
CA ALA A 172 -20.43 36.83 5.93
C ALA A 172 -19.49 36.64 4.70
N ILE A 173 -19.27 35.44 4.17
CA ILE A 173 -18.43 35.23 2.97
C ILE A 173 -19.26 34.65 1.82
N ALA A 174 -19.13 35.22 0.61
CA ALA A 174 -19.75 34.66 -0.59
C ALA A 174 -19.07 33.31 -0.94
N PRO A 175 -19.80 32.19 -0.97
CA PRO A 175 -19.24 30.84 -1.20
C PRO A 175 -18.48 30.72 -2.53
N ASP A 176 -18.79 31.57 -3.50
CA ASP A 176 -18.18 31.58 -4.84
C ASP A 176 -16.71 32.00 -4.83
N ASP A 177 -16.31 32.95 -3.97
CA ASP A 177 -14.94 33.46 -3.93
C ASP A 177 -13.98 32.42 -3.31
N GLN A 178 -14.42 31.69 -2.29
CA GLN A 178 -13.65 30.59 -1.70
C GLN A 178 -13.50 29.43 -2.68
N LEU A 179 -14.57 29.10 -3.41
CA LEU A 179 -14.51 28.09 -4.46
C LEU A 179 -13.55 28.51 -5.58
N LEU A 180 -13.58 29.78 -6.00
CA LEU A 180 -12.66 30.33 -6.99
C LEU A 180 -11.20 30.20 -6.54
N VAL A 181 -10.86 30.63 -5.32
CA VAL A 181 -9.49 30.55 -4.79
C VAL A 181 -9.03 29.08 -4.72
N THR A 182 -9.89 28.18 -4.25
CA THR A 182 -9.58 26.76 -4.11
C THR A 182 -9.41 26.08 -5.48
N ALA A 183 -10.33 26.32 -6.41
CA ALA A 183 -10.22 25.85 -7.79
C ALA A 183 -8.94 26.35 -8.47
N SER A 184 -8.58 27.61 -8.23
CA SER A 184 -7.37 28.21 -8.78
C SER A 184 -6.09 27.60 -8.19
N ALA A 185 -6.05 27.37 -6.89
CA ALA A 185 -4.93 26.75 -6.21
C ALA A 185 -4.71 25.30 -6.69
N VAL A 186 -5.80 24.52 -6.80
CA VAL A 186 -5.76 23.15 -7.34
C VAL A 186 -5.33 23.18 -8.81
N THR A 187 -5.89 24.09 -9.62
CA THR A 187 -5.50 24.24 -11.04
C THR A 187 -4.00 24.53 -11.15
N LEU A 188 -3.47 25.46 -10.36
CA LEU A 188 -2.05 25.80 -10.39
C LEU A 188 -1.16 24.61 -10.00
N ALA A 189 -1.57 23.81 -9.03
CA ALA A 189 -0.85 22.59 -8.62
C ALA A 189 -0.90 21.48 -9.69
N LEU A 190 -1.95 21.45 -10.52
CA LEU A 190 -2.16 20.47 -11.58
C LEU A 190 -1.62 20.91 -12.95
N ARG A 191 -1.32 22.21 -13.15
CA ARG A 191 -0.78 22.75 -14.43
C ARG A 191 0.41 21.98 -14.99
N PRO A 192 1.41 21.54 -14.19
CA PRO A 192 2.52 20.74 -14.73
C PRO A 192 2.08 19.45 -15.44
N PHE A 193 1.02 18.80 -14.97
CA PHE A 193 0.51 17.54 -15.52
C PHE A 193 -0.37 17.73 -16.77
N ASN A 194 -0.92 18.93 -16.97
CA ASN A 194 -1.77 19.28 -18.12
C ASN A 194 -1.02 20.08 -19.19
N SER A 195 0.31 20.09 -19.11
CA SER A 195 1.17 20.86 -20.00
C SER A 195 1.30 20.18 -21.36
N THR A 196 1.47 20.96 -22.43
CA THR A 196 1.70 20.40 -23.78
C THR A 196 2.99 19.58 -23.83
N ARG A 197 3.95 19.88 -22.94
CA ARG A 197 5.17 19.10 -22.74
C ARG A 197 4.92 17.77 -22.03
N ALA A 198 3.95 17.70 -21.12
CA ALA A 198 3.50 16.44 -20.53
C ALA A 198 2.95 15.49 -21.60
N ASP A 199 2.15 16.02 -22.54
CA ASP A 199 1.61 15.26 -23.67
C ASP A 199 2.72 14.73 -24.61
N MET A 200 3.85 15.46 -24.68
CA MET A 200 5.03 15.09 -25.46
C MET A 200 6.02 14.18 -24.68
N GLY A 201 5.68 13.76 -23.47
CA GLY A 201 6.48 12.83 -22.67
C GLY A 201 7.73 13.44 -22.00
N VAL A 202 7.75 14.76 -21.80
CA VAL A 202 8.84 15.44 -21.08
C VAL A 202 8.83 15.07 -19.59
N ASP A 203 10.00 15.13 -18.95
CA ASP A 203 10.23 14.74 -17.57
C ASP A 203 9.34 15.50 -16.56
N LEU A 204 8.31 14.84 -16.04
CA LEU A 204 7.42 15.32 -14.97
C LEU A 204 7.92 14.96 -13.56
N THR A 205 9.11 14.38 -13.41
CA THR A 205 9.59 13.81 -12.14
C THR A 205 9.59 14.83 -11.00
N GLY A 206 9.99 16.08 -11.25
CA GLY A 206 10.02 17.14 -10.24
C GLY A 206 8.62 17.45 -9.69
N ALA A 207 7.67 17.76 -10.58
CA ALA A 207 6.30 18.08 -10.20
C ALA A 207 5.57 16.88 -9.57
N ALA A 208 5.74 15.68 -10.13
CA ALA A 208 5.16 14.45 -9.61
C ALA A 208 5.68 14.14 -8.19
N LYS A 209 6.98 14.33 -7.94
CA LYS A 209 7.59 14.13 -6.62
C LYS A 209 7.05 15.12 -5.59
N GLU A 210 7.00 16.41 -5.91
CA GLU A 210 6.49 17.44 -5.00
C GLU A 210 4.98 17.26 -4.73
N TYR A 211 4.21 16.93 -5.77
CA TYR A 211 2.79 16.62 -5.65
C TYR A 211 2.55 15.42 -4.71
N PHE A 212 3.29 14.32 -4.90
CA PHE A 212 3.17 13.16 -4.02
C PHE A 212 3.53 13.52 -2.57
N THR A 213 4.68 14.18 -2.37
CA THR A 213 5.24 14.46 -1.04
C THR A 213 4.40 15.46 -0.26
N LEU A 214 3.87 16.51 -0.90
CA LEU A 214 3.23 17.63 -0.22
C LEU A 214 1.69 17.64 -0.35
N ILE A 215 1.12 17.14 -1.45
CA ILE A 215 -0.33 17.19 -1.69
C ILE A 215 -0.99 15.87 -1.30
N LEU A 216 -0.51 14.72 -1.78
CA LEU A 216 -1.13 13.42 -1.46
C LEU A 216 -1.01 13.05 0.02
N THR A 217 -0.04 13.61 0.75
CA THR A 217 0.11 13.41 2.21
C THR A 217 -0.79 14.33 3.05
N ILE A 218 -1.63 15.18 2.44
CA ILE A 218 -2.56 16.04 3.19
C ILE A 218 -3.65 15.15 3.83
N PRO A 219 -3.85 15.21 5.15
CA PRO A 219 -4.91 14.45 5.80
C PRO A 219 -6.27 14.76 5.22
N TYR A 220 -6.99 13.73 4.75
CA TYR A 220 -8.35 13.83 4.20
C TYR A 220 -8.51 14.76 2.98
N ILE A 221 -7.52 14.84 2.07
CA ILE A 221 -7.60 15.77 0.93
C ILE A 221 -8.90 15.62 0.13
N CYS A 222 -9.36 14.39 -0.10
CA CYS A 222 -10.58 14.11 -0.86
C CYS A 222 -11.86 14.55 -0.14
N LYS A 223 -11.85 14.62 1.20
CA LYS A 223 -12.98 15.13 2.01
C LYS A 223 -12.88 16.64 2.26
N ARG A 224 -11.69 17.24 2.14
CA ARG A 224 -11.44 18.69 2.33
C ARG A 224 -11.70 19.52 1.07
N LEU A 225 -11.59 18.91 -0.11
CA LEU A 225 -11.80 19.61 -1.38
C LEU A 225 -13.27 19.54 -1.82
N PRO A 226 -13.80 20.61 -2.46
CA PRO A 226 -15.10 20.56 -3.11
C PRO A 226 -15.20 19.40 -4.12
N PRO A 227 -16.33 18.68 -4.19
CA PRO A 227 -16.49 17.51 -5.05
C PRO A 227 -16.27 17.83 -6.54
N LEU A 228 -16.57 19.06 -6.97
CA LEU A 228 -16.34 19.57 -8.32
C LEU A 228 -14.87 19.52 -8.76
N LEU A 229 -13.92 19.55 -7.81
CA LEU A 229 -12.48 19.55 -8.11
C LEU A 229 -11.89 18.14 -8.10
N LEU A 230 -12.54 17.17 -7.46
CA LEU A 230 -12.04 15.80 -7.34
C LEU A 230 -11.77 15.12 -8.70
N PRO A 231 -12.60 15.28 -9.74
CA PRO A 231 -12.31 14.69 -11.06
C PRO A 231 -10.95 15.09 -11.63
N ALA A 232 -10.50 16.32 -11.35
CA ALA A 232 -9.20 16.79 -11.82
C ALA A 232 -8.02 16.08 -11.13
N LEU A 233 -8.15 15.74 -9.84
CA LEU A 233 -7.15 14.94 -9.12
C LEU A 233 -7.20 13.46 -9.50
N LYS A 234 -8.39 12.96 -9.89
CA LYS A 234 -8.60 11.59 -10.35
C LYS A 234 -8.07 11.32 -11.75
N HIS A 235 -7.81 12.36 -12.54
CA HIS A 235 -7.39 12.18 -13.92
C HIS A 235 -6.04 11.43 -14.03
N ILE A 236 -5.93 10.53 -15.00
CA ILE A 236 -4.77 9.64 -15.19
C ILE A 236 -3.46 10.38 -15.44
N SER A 237 -3.53 11.54 -16.11
CA SER A 237 -2.34 12.37 -16.34
C SER A 237 -1.68 12.83 -15.05
N VAL A 238 -2.41 12.84 -13.93
CA VAL A 238 -1.89 13.20 -12.61
C VAL A 238 -1.49 11.94 -11.84
N LEU A 239 -2.40 10.95 -11.77
CA LEU A 239 -2.19 9.75 -10.97
C LEU A 239 -1.02 8.91 -11.49
N GLN A 240 -0.97 8.59 -12.78
CA GLN A 240 0.02 7.66 -13.30
C GLN A 240 1.47 8.16 -13.15
N PRO A 241 1.80 9.44 -13.45
CA PRO A 241 3.12 9.98 -13.14
C PRO A 241 3.44 9.95 -11.65
N SER A 242 2.46 10.25 -10.77
CA SER A 242 2.65 10.22 -9.31
C SER A 242 2.92 8.81 -8.76
N LEU A 243 2.31 7.77 -9.33
CA LEU A 243 2.60 6.38 -8.98
C LEU A 243 3.97 5.94 -9.51
N SER A 244 4.32 6.34 -10.73
CA SER A 244 5.61 5.98 -11.33
C SER A 244 6.80 6.59 -10.58
N ILE A 245 6.72 7.87 -10.19
CA ILE A 245 7.81 8.55 -9.47
C ILE A 245 8.02 7.97 -8.07
N LEU A 246 6.95 7.50 -7.43
CA LEU A 246 7.04 6.79 -6.16
C LEU A 246 7.91 5.54 -6.32
N LEU A 247 7.65 4.72 -7.33
CA LEU A 247 8.42 3.48 -7.55
C LEU A 247 9.87 3.76 -7.94
N ILE A 248 10.14 4.84 -8.67
CA ILE A 248 11.50 5.24 -9.08
C ILE A 248 12.29 5.84 -7.91
N SER A 249 11.66 6.64 -7.05
CA SER A 249 12.34 7.48 -6.05
C SER A 249 11.84 7.29 -4.62
N LYS A 250 11.37 6.07 -4.29
CA LYS A 250 10.74 5.70 -3.02
C LYS A 250 11.50 6.20 -1.79
N ASP A 251 12.81 5.96 -1.72
CA ASP A 251 13.60 6.24 -0.52
C ASP A 251 13.68 7.75 -0.26
N LYS A 252 13.88 8.54 -1.32
CA LYS A 252 13.93 10.00 -1.26
C LYS A 252 12.58 10.60 -0.88
N ILE A 253 11.49 10.05 -1.43
CA ILE A 253 10.13 10.52 -1.12
C ILE A 253 9.80 10.24 0.34
N PHE A 254 10.01 9.01 0.83
CA PHE A 254 9.70 8.68 2.22
C PHE A 254 10.57 9.45 3.21
N GLU A 255 11.85 9.67 2.90
CA GLU A 255 12.72 10.53 3.73
C GLU A 255 12.19 11.98 3.81
N GLU A 256 11.73 12.54 2.69
CA GLU A 256 11.14 13.88 2.67
C GLU A 256 9.80 13.95 3.42
N ILE A 257 8.98 12.90 3.35
CA ILE A 257 7.73 12.80 4.11
C ILE A 257 8.03 12.75 5.61
N SER A 258 9.01 11.96 6.05
CA SER A 258 9.40 11.89 7.46
C SER A 258 9.96 13.23 7.97
N LYS A 259 10.76 13.94 7.17
CA LYS A 259 11.23 15.30 7.50
C LYS A 259 10.08 16.30 7.61
N LEU A 260 9.09 16.20 6.71
CA LEU A 260 7.91 17.04 6.73
C LEU A 260 7.11 16.82 8.02
N GLU A 261 6.90 15.55 8.40
CA GLU A 261 6.21 15.16 9.63
C GLU A 261 6.90 15.69 10.89
N GLN A 262 8.22 15.51 11.01
CA GLN A 262 9.02 16.06 12.11
C GLN A 262 8.95 17.59 12.20
N SER A 263 8.76 18.28 11.08
CA SER A 263 8.67 19.74 11.05
C SER A 263 7.28 20.30 11.38
N GLU A 264 6.22 19.53 11.12
CA GLU A 264 4.83 19.97 11.28
C GLU A 264 4.21 19.49 12.60
N VAL A 265 4.72 18.42 13.22
CA VAL A 265 4.18 17.81 14.43
C VAL A 265 5.15 18.06 15.58
N SER A 266 4.85 19.03 16.45
CA SER A 266 5.72 19.41 17.58
C SER A 266 5.71 18.42 18.75
N ASN A 267 4.69 17.57 18.86
CA ASN A 267 4.59 16.47 19.83
C ASN A 267 4.16 15.21 19.07
N VAL A 268 5.02 14.19 19.03
CA VAL A 268 4.70 12.90 18.40
C VAL A 268 3.75 12.14 19.32
N ASP A 269 2.46 12.45 19.26
CA ASP A 269 1.45 11.58 19.84
C ASP A 269 1.35 10.33 18.96
N ASN A 270 1.71 9.17 19.52
CA ASN A 270 1.66 7.83 18.92
C ASN A 270 0.27 7.40 18.38
N SER A 271 -0.71 8.30 18.50
CA SER A 271 -2.10 8.16 18.11
C SER A 271 -2.36 8.65 16.68
N THR A 272 -1.44 9.46 16.12
CA THR A 272 -1.60 10.12 14.83
C THR A 272 -1.14 9.22 13.68
N ILE A 273 -1.94 9.16 12.62
CA ILE A 273 -1.62 8.38 11.42
C ILE A 273 -0.47 9.06 10.66
N PRO A 274 0.59 8.32 10.32
CA PRO A 274 1.72 8.87 9.57
C PRO A 274 1.30 9.50 8.23
N TYR A 275 2.05 10.49 7.76
CA TYR A 275 1.78 11.14 6.46
C TYR A 275 1.82 10.19 5.26
N CYS A 276 2.62 9.11 5.31
CA CYS A 276 2.56 8.04 4.31
C CYS A 276 1.24 7.25 4.36
N GLY A 277 0.62 7.13 5.54
CA GLY A 277 -0.72 6.58 5.71
C GLY A 277 -1.77 7.44 5.04
N TRP A 278 -1.74 8.77 5.22
CA TRP A 278 -2.65 9.67 4.50
C TRP A 278 -2.50 9.57 2.98
N ALA A 279 -1.27 9.45 2.48
CA ALA A 279 -1.02 9.21 1.05
C ALA A 279 -1.65 7.90 0.57
N LEU A 280 -1.56 6.82 1.37
CA LEU A 280 -2.22 5.54 1.08
C LEU A 280 -3.73 5.72 0.89
N GLY A 281 -4.42 6.26 1.90
CA GLY A 281 -5.87 6.43 1.87
C GLY A 281 -6.35 7.36 0.76
N ASN A 282 -5.63 8.46 0.52
CA ASN A 282 -5.94 9.41 -0.55
C ASN A 282 -5.77 8.77 -1.93
N LEU A 283 -4.71 8.01 -2.17
CA LEU A 283 -4.50 7.32 -3.45
C LEU A 283 -5.59 6.28 -3.73
N ILE A 284 -6.01 5.50 -2.73
CA ILE A 284 -7.09 4.52 -2.88
C ILE A 284 -8.40 5.24 -3.23
N THR A 285 -8.71 6.32 -2.51
CA THR A 285 -9.92 7.12 -2.76
C THR A 285 -9.91 7.80 -4.13
N LEU A 286 -8.74 8.25 -4.59
CA LEU A 286 -8.60 8.83 -5.93
C LEU A 286 -8.69 7.74 -7.01
N ALA A 287 -8.02 6.60 -6.84
CA ALA A 287 -7.97 5.49 -7.79
C ALA A 287 -9.34 4.81 -8.05
N THR A 288 -10.30 5.03 -7.16
CA THR A 288 -11.58 4.32 -7.16
C THR A 288 -12.78 5.26 -7.28
N GLU A 289 -13.83 4.77 -7.93
CA GLU A 289 -15.15 5.38 -7.92
C GLU A 289 -16.09 4.41 -7.21
N HIS A 290 -16.70 4.91 -6.14
CA HIS A 290 -17.59 4.12 -5.31
C HIS A 290 -18.96 4.77 -5.27
N ASP A 291 -19.99 3.96 -5.51
CA ASP A 291 -21.37 4.33 -5.27
C ASP A 291 -21.84 3.66 -3.97
N ASP A 292 -22.08 4.49 -2.94
CA ASP A 292 -22.50 4.04 -1.62
C ASP A 292 -23.87 3.32 -1.65
N LEU A 293 -24.70 3.58 -2.66
CA LEU A 293 -26.05 3.00 -2.78
C LEU A 293 -26.03 1.56 -3.30
N SER A 294 -25.13 1.24 -4.23
CA SER A 294 -25.11 -0.05 -4.91
C SER A 294 -24.06 -1.02 -4.35
N ASN A 295 -23.25 -0.60 -3.37
CA ASN A 295 -22.05 -1.33 -2.91
C ASN A 295 -21.12 -1.75 -4.07
N SER A 296 -21.25 -1.09 -5.22
CA SER A 296 -20.50 -1.33 -6.42
C SER A 296 -19.46 -0.22 -6.61
N GLY A 297 -18.41 -0.54 -7.34
CA GLY A 297 -17.35 0.41 -7.63
C GLY A 297 -16.51 -0.04 -8.80
N CYS A 298 -15.71 0.88 -9.30
CA CYS A 298 -14.78 0.65 -10.39
C CYS A 298 -13.46 1.41 -10.14
N PHE A 299 -12.42 0.94 -10.81
CA PHE A 299 -11.21 1.74 -11.00
C PHE A 299 -11.48 2.81 -12.05
N ILE A 300 -10.79 3.94 -11.95
CA ILE A 300 -10.83 4.97 -12.99
C ILE A 300 -10.45 4.36 -14.34
N GLN A 301 -11.17 4.76 -15.38
CA GLN A 301 -10.94 4.30 -16.74
C GLN A 301 -9.51 4.57 -17.20
N GLY A 302 -8.80 3.52 -17.62
CA GLY A 302 -7.43 3.57 -18.14
C GLY A 302 -6.33 3.39 -17.10
N LEU A 303 -6.67 3.23 -15.81
CA LEU A 303 -5.70 3.11 -14.74
C LEU A 303 -4.87 1.83 -14.92
N ASP A 304 -3.55 1.97 -14.89
CA ASP A 304 -2.63 0.84 -14.86
C ASP A 304 -2.68 0.18 -13.47
N CYS A 305 -3.47 -0.90 -13.36
CA CYS A 305 -3.70 -1.59 -12.10
C CYS A 305 -2.43 -2.26 -11.56
N CYS A 306 -1.46 -2.59 -12.42
CA CYS A 306 -0.16 -3.12 -11.99
C CYS A 306 0.63 -2.02 -11.25
N LEU A 307 0.74 -0.84 -11.87
CA LEU A 307 1.39 0.32 -11.24
C LEU A 307 0.69 0.75 -9.95
N TYR A 308 -0.64 0.69 -9.92
CA TYR A 308 -1.42 0.94 -8.71
C TYR A 308 -1.08 -0.05 -7.60
N VAL A 309 -1.13 -1.36 -7.86
CA VAL A 309 -0.83 -2.40 -6.85
C VAL A 309 0.61 -2.28 -6.34
N ASP A 310 1.59 -2.11 -7.25
CA ASP A 310 3.00 -1.94 -6.87
C ASP A 310 3.22 -0.71 -5.98
N ALA A 311 2.60 0.43 -6.33
CA ALA A 311 2.70 1.66 -5.56
C ALA A 311 2.06 1.52 -4.16
N ILE A 312 0.87 0.93 -4.09
CA ILE A 312 0.17 0.70 -2.81
C ILE A 312 0.96 -0.26 -1.92
N ASN A 313 1.54 -1.33 -2.48
CA ASN A 313 2.44 -2.23 -1.76
C ASN A 313 3.66 -1.49 -1.19
N CYS A 314 4.27 -0.61 -1.99
CA CYS A 314 5.41 0.20 -1.57
C CYS A 314 5.07 1.12 -0.39
N ILE A 315 3.93 1.83 -0.44
CA ILE A 315 3.48 2.70 0.66
C ILE A 315 3.13 1.88 1.90
N SER A 316 2.43 0.76 1.72
CA SER A 316 1.96 -0.08 2.81
C SER A 316 3.13 -0.71 3.58
N GLN A 317 4.18 -1.14 2.87
CA GLN A 317 5.40 -1.64 3.50
C GLN A 317 6.06 -0.56 4.37
N ASN A 318 6.16 0.67 3.87
CA ASN A 318 6.75 1.77 4.64
C ASN A 318 5.86 2.16 5.85
N LEU A 319 4.54 2.17 5.68
CA LEU A 319 3.59 2.46 6.77
C LEU A 319 3.69 1.42 7.90
N LEU A 320 3.79 0.13 7.56
CA LEU A 320 3.99 -0.92 8.57
C LEU A 320 5.30 -0.77 9.32
N LYS A 321 6.38 -0.38 8.61
CA LYS A 321 7.66 -0.08 9.25
C LYS A 321 7.52 1.05 10.28
N CYS A 322 6.79 2.12 9.93
CA CYS A 322 6.49 3.20 10.89
C CYS A 322 5.69 2.72 12.10
N PHE A 323 4.73 1.79 11.92
CA PHE A 323 3.98 1.20 13.03
C PHE A 323 4.82 0.26 13.91
N GLU A 324 5.84 -0.40 13.35
CA GLU A 324 6.75 -1.26 14.10
C GLU A 324 7.77 -0.42 14.89
N GLU A 325 8.32 0.63 14.28
CA GLU A 325 9.22 1.60 14.93
C GLU A 325 8.53 2.31 16.10
N SER A 326 7.26 2.69 15.96
CA SER A 326 6.50 3.32 17.05
C SER A 326 6.21 2.37 18.22
N LYS A 327 5.97 1.08 17.95
CA LYS A 327 5.84 0.04 18.98
C LYS A 327 7.16 -0.22 19.71
N GLY A 328 8.28 -0.22 18.98
CA GLY A 328 9.62 -0.41 19.56
C GLY A 328 10.03 0.72 20.52
N MET A 329 9.63 1.97 20.23
CA MET A 329 9.96 3.12 21.08
C MET A 329 9.24 3.11 22.45
N LEU A 330 8.06 2.47 22.54
CA LEU A 330 7.31 2.34 23.80
C LEU A 330 8.06 1.47 24.82
N HIS A 331 8.69 0.39 24.35
CA HIS A 331 9.40 -0.56 25.20
C HIS A 331 10.67 0.05 25.85
N CYS A 332 11.30 1.03 25.21
CA CYS A 332 12.48 1.72 25.77
C CYS A 332 12.13 2.85 26.74
N ILE A 333 10.90 3.36 26.72
CA ILE A 333 10.43 4.42 27.64
C ILE A 333 9.92 3.80 28.94
N ASP A 334 9.27 2.64 28.88
CA ASP A 334 8.82 1.89 30.08
C ASP A 334 10.00 1.47 30.98
N ASP A 335 11.17 1.16 30.40
CA ASP A 335 12.39 0.82 31.16
C ASP A 335 12.98 2.02 31.94
N ARG A 336 12.54 3.26 31.69
CA ARG A 336 12.96 4.45 32.45
C ARG A 336 11.89 5.01 33.38
N ALA A 337 10.67 4.50 33.33
CA ALA A 337 9.53 5.04 34.06
C ALA A 337 8.96 4.10 35.14
N THR A 338 9.74 3.14 35.66
CA THR A 338 9.41 2.50 36.94
C THR A 338 9.85 3.38 38.10
N ASN A 339 9.03 4.39 38.38
CA ASN A 339 8.70 4.91 39.72
C ASN A 339 8.02 6.26 39.52
N ASN A 340 6.70 6.24 39.37
CA ASN A 340 5.77 7.08 40.13
C ASN A 340 4.35 6.79 39.65
N THR A 341 3.55 6.21 40.55
CA THR A 341 2.10 6.19 40.48
C THR A 341 1.55 7.61 40.33
N SER A 342 0.92 7.90 39.20
CA SER A 342 -0.16 8.88 39.14
C SER A 342 -1.14 8.52 38.03
N ILE A 343 -2.39 8.34 38.46
CA ILE A 343 -3.59 8.30 37.65
C ILE A 343 -3.58 9.51 36.70
N THR A 344 -3.61 9.27 35.39
CA THR A 344 -3.74 10.36 34.39
C THR A 344 -4.99 10.13 33.54
N GLU A 345 -5.96 10.98 33.85
CA GLU A 345 -7.13 11.47 33.12
C GLU A 345 -7.40 10.93 31.70
N GLU A 346 -8.59 10.35 31.52
CA GLU A 346 -9.18 9.82 30.28
C GLU A 346 -9.67 10.90 29.28
N ALA A 347 -8.90 11.96 29.01
CA ALA A 347 -9.37 13.05 28.15
C ALA A 347 -9.03 12.91 26.64
N ASP A 348 -7.96 12.18 26.26
CA ASP A 348 -7.40 12.24 24.89
C ASP A 348 -7.61 11.00 24.00
N THR A 349 -8.24 9.94 24.49
CA THR A 349 -8.45 8.69 23.72
C THR A 349 -9.49 8.82 22.60
N ASN A 350 -10.42 9.77 22.72
CA ASN A 350 -11.55 9.90 21.79
C ASN A 350 -11.15 10.48 20.42
N ASP A 351 -10.18 11.42 20.36
CA ASP A 351 -9.83 12.07 19.09
C ASP A 351 -8.93 11.19 18.19
N SER A 352 -8.03 10.43 18.80
CA SER A 352 -7.25 9.37 18.15
C SER A 352 -8.13 8.30 17.53
N CYS A 353 -9.11 7.80 18.29
CA CYS A 353 -10.04 6.77 17.83
C CYS A 353 -10.90 7.26 16.65
N ARG A 354 -11.36 8.52 16.72
CA ARG A 354 -12.07 9.17 15.60
C ARG A 354 -11.20 9.30 14.36
N THR A 355 -9.94 9.73 14.51
CA THR A 355 -9.01 9.88 13.38
C THR A 355 -8.73 8.54 12.69
N LYS A 356 -8.55 7.47 13.47
CA LYS A 356 -8.41 6.11 12.94
C LYS A 356 -9.66 5.66 12.20
N THR A 357 -10.83 5.86 12.78
CA THR A 357 -12.12 5.50 12.15
C THR A 357 -12.31 6.23 10.81
N LEU A 358 -12.08 7.54 10.80
CA LEU A 358 -12.20 8.37 9.59
C LEU A 358 -11.16 8.02 8.51
N PHE A 359 -10.00 7.52 8.90
CA PHE A 359 -9.00 6.98 7.97
C PHE A 359 -9.43 5.63 7.40
N MET A 360 -10.02 4.75 8.22
CA MET A 360 -10.57 3.48 7.74
C MET A 360 -11.65 3.69 6.66
N ASP A 361 -12.44 4.78 6.74
CA ASP A 361 -13.38 5.15 5.68
C ASP A 361 -12.70 5.36 4.32
N LEU A 362 -11.46 5.90 4.30
CA LEU A 362 -10.71 6.10 3.05
C LEU A 362 -10.26 4.77 2.43
N LEU A 363 -10.17 3.72 3.23
CA LEU A 363 -9.80 2.37 2.82
C LEU A 363 -11.04 1.50 2.47
N LYS A 364 -12.26 2.07 2.54
CA LYS A 364 -13.52 1.37 2.25
C LYS A 364 -13.53 0.54 0.95
N PRO A 365 -13.02 1.06 -0.18
CA PRO A 365 -12.97 0.29 -1.43
C PRO A 365 -12.26 -1.05 -1.32
N ILE A 366 -11.24 -1.16 -0.45
CA ILE A 366 -10.37 -2.34 -0.38
C ILE A 366 -11.08 -3.56 0.20
N TYR A 367 -11.93 -3.37 1.21
CA TYR A 367 -12.69 -4.45 1.84
C TYR A 367 -14.05 -4.69 1.19
N GLN A 368 -14.28 -4.14 -0.01
CA GLN A 368 -15.42 -4.48 -0.84
C GLN A 368 -15.05 -5.55 -1.88
N GLN A 369 -15.95 -6.50 -2.11
CA GLN A 369 -15.67 -7.64 -2.99
C GLN A 369 -15.38 -7.23 -4.45
N TRP A 370 -15.94 -6.12 -4.93
CA TRP A 370 -15.74 -5.67 -6.31
C TRP A 370 -14.25 -5.38 -6.59
N HIS A 371 -13.52 -4.82 -5.63
CA HIS A 371 -12.12 -4.43 -5.80
C HIS A 371 -11.25 -5.68 -6.03
N LEU A 372 -11.36 -6.68 -5.16
CA LEU A 372 -10.67 -7.95 -5.31
C LEU A 372 -11.06 -8.66 -6.62
N ARG A 373 -12.36 -8.75 -6.92
CA ARG A 373 -12.83 -9.42 -8.15
C ARG A 373 -12.27 -8.78 -9.42
N LYS A 374 -12.21 -7.45 -9.50
CA LYS A 374 -11.65 -6.74 -10.65
C LYS A 374 -10.15 -7.00 -10.79
N LEU A 375 -9.39 -6.96 -9.70
CA LEU A 375 -7.96 -7.29 -9.74
C LEU A 375 -7.72 -8.76 -10.17
N LEU A 376 -8.54 -9.70 -9.68
CA LEU A 376 -8.44 -11.12 -10.05
C LEU A 376 -8.78 -11.37 -11.53
N ILE A 377 -9.77 -10.65 -12.09
CA ILE A 377 -10.10 -10.73 -13.51
C ILE A 377 -8.91 -10.27 -14.36
N LEU A 378 -8.34 -9.10 -14.03
CA LEU A 378 -7.18 -8.56 -14.74
C LEU A 378 -5.96 -9.48 -14.66
N ALA A 379 -5.74 -10.14 -13.51
CA ALA A 379 -4.65 -11.10 -13.37
C ALA A 379 -4.87 -12.41 -14.14
N LYS A 380 -6.12 -12.75 -14.50
CA LYS A 380 -6.47 -13.97 -15.27
C LYS A 380 -6.51 -13.71 -16.79
N GLU A 381 -6.81 -12.48 -17.21
CA GLU A 381 -6.91 -12.10 -18.64
C GLU A 381 -5.56 -12.11 -19.38
N ASP A 382 -4.43 -12.03 -18.66
CA ASP A 382 -3.08 -12.01 -19.23
C ASP A 382 -2.43 -13.41 -19.45
N VAL A 383 -3.22 -14.50 -19.39
CA VAL A 383 -2.76 -15.79 -19.94
C VAL A 383 -2.88 -15.70 -21.47
N PRO A 384 -1.78 -15.64 -22.23
CA PRO A 384 -1.87 -15.47 -23.68
C PRO A 384 -2.61 -16.66 -24.26
N CYS A 385 -3.81 -16.41 -24.80
CA CYS A 385 -4.43 -17.32 -25.73
C CYS A 385 -3.61 -17.21 -27.01
N ASP A 386 -2.85 -18.26 -27.35
CA ASP A 386 -2.20 -18.40 -28.66
C ASP A 386 -3.25 -18.22 -29.76
N ARG A 387 -3.34 -17.00 -30.29
CA ARG A 387 -3.87 -16.74 -31.62
C ARG A 387 -2.83 -15.92 -32.35
N GLU A 388 -1.90 -16.66 -32.92
CA GLU A 388 -1.11 -16.18 -34.05
C GLU A 388 -2.06 -15.70 -35.15
N THR A 389 -2.15 -14.40 -35.33
CA THR A 389 -2.41 -13.81 -36.65
C THR A 389 -1.53 -12.58 -36.80
N ASN A 390 -0.62 -12.68 -37.76
CA ASN A 390 0.38 -11.69 -38.14
C ASN A 390 -0.24 -10.35 -38.62
N HIS A 391 0.60 -9.30 -38.55
CA HIS A 391 0.43 -7.90 -39.00
C HIS A 391 -0.31 -7.00 -37.99
N ASP A 392 0.21 -5.88 -37.47
CA ASP A 392 1.25 -4.95 -37.94
C ASP A 392 2.12 -4.44 -36.78
N LEU A 393 3.38 -4.14 -37.10
CA LEU A 393 4.33 -3.42 -36.25
C LEU A 393 4.00 -1.93 -36.27
N ASP A 394 3.64 -1.35 -35.12
CA ASP A 394 4.00 0.04 -34.85
C ASP A 394 4.41 0.27 -33.38
N GLN A 395 5.52 0.98 -33.25
CA GLN A 395 6.37 1.10 -32.08
C GLN A 395 5.73 1.97 -30.99
N ARG A 396 5.31 1.37 -29.85
CA ARG A 396 5.30 2.00 -28.50
C ARG A 396 4.88 1.08 -27.35
N GLN A 397 4.97 -0.25 -27.49
CA GLN A 397 4.74 -1.14 -26.35
C GLN A 397 6.02 -1.30 -25.53
N VAL A 398 6.25 -0.37 -24.58
CA VAL A 398 6.95 -0.75 -23.35
C VAL A 398 6.15 -1.91 -22.79
N LYS A 399 6.71 -3.14 -22.80
CA LYS A 399 6.06 -4.34 -22.25
C LYS A 399 5.52 -4.00 -20.86
N ARG A 400 4.21 -3.75 -20.76
CA ARG A 400 3.53 -3.57 -19.49
C ARG A 400 3.68 -4.89 -18.74
N ARG A 401 4.27 -4.83 -17.54
CA ARG A 401 4.28 -5.96 -16.61
C ARG A 401 2.82 -6.33 -16.35
N SER A 402 2.45 -7.59 -16.55
CA SER A 402 1.12 -8.10 -16.24
C SER A 402 0.92 -8.23 -14.73
N LEU A 403 -0.33 -8.04 -14.29
CA LEU A 403 -0.69 -8.17 -12.88
C LEU A 403 -0.69 -9.65 -12.52
N LYS A 404 0.09 -10.05 -11.50
CA LYS A 404 0.12 -11.45 -11.06
C LYS A 404 -0.71 -11.65 -9.80
N LEU A 405 -1.19 -12.87 -9.59
CA LEU A 405 -1.85 -13.25 -8.34
C LEU A 405 -0.96 -12.98 -7.11
N THR A 406 0.36 -13.19 -7.24
CA THR A 406 1.33 -12.87 -6.18
C THR A 406 1.33 -11.40 -5.76
N ASP A 407 1.11 -10.48 -6.72
CA ASP A 407 1.07 -9.04 -6.44
C ASP A 407 -0.19 -8.67 -5.64
N ILE A 408 -1.32 -9.32 -5.97
CA ILE A 408 -2.60 -9.19 -5.25
C ILE A 408 -2.50 -9.79 -3.84
N ILE A 409 -1.81 -10.93 -3.70
CA ILE A 409 -1.58 -11.56 -2.38
C ILE A 409 -0.75 -10.63 -1.50
N CYS A 410 0.35 -10.08 -2.01
CA CYS A 410 1.16 -9.10 -1.28
C CYS A 410 0.33 -7.88 -0.86
N PHE A 411 -0.55 -7.38 -1.74
CA PHE A 411 -1.47 -6.29 -1.44
C PHE A 411 -2.37 -6.60 -0.25
N TYR A 412 -3.09 -7.73 -0.29
CA TYR A 412 -4.02 -8.07 0.78
C TYR A 412 -3.32 -8.52 2.06
N TYR A 413 -2.11 -9.08 1.98
CA TYR A 413 -1.24 -9.29 3.14
C TYR A 413 -0.96 -7.97 3.88
N TYR A 414 -0.51 -6.94 3.15
CA TYR A 414 -0.21 -5.65 3.76
C TYR A 414 -1.46 -4.97 4.32
N MET A 415 -2.59 -5.03 3.62
CA MET A 415 -3.84 -4.47 4.09
C MET A 415 -4.34 -5.17 5.37
N LEU A 416 -4.25 -6.50 5.44
CA LEU A 416 -4.58 -7.26 6.65
C LEU A 416 -3.76 -6.79 7.86
N ARG A 417 -2.44 -6.65 7.68
CA ARG A 417 -1.49 -6.17 8.71
C ARG A 417 -1.78 -4.73 9.16
N ILE A 418 -2.13 -3.85 8.21
CA ILE A 418 -2.49 -2.45 8.49
C ILE A 418 -3.78 -2.39 9.31
N PHE A 419 -4.83 -3.11 8.90
CA PHE A 419 -6.10 -3.15 9.62
C PHE A 419 -5.93 -3.71 11.04
N SER A 420 -5.10 -4.75 11.20
CA SER A 420 -4.78 -5.29 12.52
C SER A 420 -4.03 -4.29 13.42
N SER A 421 -3.28 -3.35 12.85
CA SER A 421 -2.56 -2.32 13.62
C SER A 421 -3.43 -1.11 13.96
N LEU A 422 -4.41 -0.79 13.10
CA LEU A 422 -5.30 0.36 13.27
C LEU A 422 -6.50 0.09 14.17
N ASN A 423 -7.05 -1.13 14.13
CA ASN A 423 -8.23 -1.52 14.89
C ASN A 423 -7.90 -2.63 15.92
N PRO A 424 -7.46 -2.28 17.14
CA PRO A 424 -7.15 -3.30 18.15
C PRO A 424 -8.38 -4.07 18.65
N SER A 425 -9.58 -3.48 18.58
CA SER A 425 -10.82 -4.10 19.08
C SER A 425 -11.51 -5.02 18.06
N ILE A 426 -11.71 -4.55 16.83
CA ILE A 426 -12.37 -5.30 15.74
C ILE A 426 -11.34 -6.15 14.96
N GLY A 427 -10.07 -5.78 15.02
CA GLY A 427 -9.01 -6.44 14.25
C GLY A 427 -9.20 -6.29 12.74
N PRO A 428 -8.62 -7.20 11.94
CA PRO A 428 -8.71 -7.17 10.48
C PRO A 428 -10.01 -7.78 9.92
N LEU A 429 -11.08 -7.85 10.72
CA LEU A 429 -12.33 -8.53 10.38
C LEU A 429 -12.96 -8.10 9.02
N PRO A 430 -13.00 -6.80 8.63
CA PRO A 430 -13.58 -6.42 7.34
C PRO A 430 -12.83 -7.04 6.14
N ILE A 431 -11.50 -7.07 6.21
CA ILE A 431 -10.64 -7.66 5.18
C ILE A 431 -10.80 -9.19 5.19
N LEU A 432 -10.80 -9.81 6.37
CA LEU A 432 -10.99 -11.26 6.50
C LEU A 432 -12.34 -11.73 5.96
N ASN A 433 -13.43 -11.03 6.28
CA ASN A 433 -14.75 -11.34 5.76
C ASN A 433 -14.76 -11.23 4.23
N MET A 434 -14.24 -10.13 3.67
CA MET A 434 -14.21 -9.94 2.22
C MET A 434 -13.39 -11.05 1.52
N LEU A 435 -12.21 -11.38 2.04
CA LEU A 435 -11.34 -12.39 1.45
C LEU A 435 -11.90 -13.80 1.57
N SER A 436 -12.49 -14.16 2.72
CA SER A 436 -13.03 -15.50 2.99
C SER A 436 -14.24 -15.82 2.13
N PHE A 437 -15.10 -14.83 1.88
CA PHE A 437 -16.33 -15.00 1.11
C PHE A 437 -16.21 -14.58 -0.36
N THR A 438 -15.00 -14.28 -0.84
CA THR A 438 -14.78 -14.09 -2.29
C THR A 438 -14.53 -15.46 -2.94
N PRO A 439 -15.38 -15.89 -3.89
CA PRO A 439 -15.32 -17.24 -4.43
C PRO A 439 -14.01 -17.49 -5.19
N GLY A 440 -13.43 -18.67 -4.99
CA GLY A 440 -12.21 -19.13 -5.68
C GLY A 440 -10.90 -18.55 -5.15
N PHE A 441 -10.89 -17.38 -4.50
CA PHE A 441 -9.64 -16.73 -4.06
C PHE A 441 -8.83 -17.58 -3.07
N LEU A 442 -9.49 -18.14 -2.04
CA LEU A 442 -8.82 -18.99 -1.05
C LEU A 442 -8.24 -20.28 -1.67
N VAL A 443 -8.94 -20.85 -2.65
CA VAL A 443 -8.51 -22.05 -3.37
C VAL A 443 -7.33 -21.73 -4.30
N ASP A 444 -7.39 -20.62 -5.04
CA ASP A 444 -6.31 -20.13 -5.91
C ASP A 444 -5.03 -19.82 -5.09
N LEU A 445 -5.21 -19.23 -3.90
CA LEU A 445 -4.14 -18.96 -2.94
C LEU A 445 -3.49 -20.25 -2.45
N TRP A 446 -4.29 -21.23 -2.00
CA TRP A 446 -3.77 -22.52 -1.58
C TRP A 446 -3.06 -23.24 -2.74
N GLY A 447 -3.62 -23.24 -3.95
CA GLY A 447 -2.99 -23.89 -5.11
C GLY A 447 -1.59 -23.33 -5.40
N THR A 448 -1.42 -22.01 -5.31
CA THR A 448 -0.11 -21.36 -5.49
C THR A 448 0.86 -21.72 -4.35
N LEU A 449 0.35 -21.77 -3.12
CA LEU A 449 1.11 -22.15 -1.94
C LEU A 449 1.52 -23.63 -1.97
N GLU A 450 0.62 -24.53 -2.39
CA GLU A 450 0.86 -25.96 -2.53
C GLU A 450 1.98 -26.22 -3.55
N ILE A 451 1.97 -25.55 -4.71
CA ILE A 451 3.06 -25.64 -5.69
C ILE A 451 4.38 -25.16 -5.10
N SER A 452 4.36 -24.11 -4.29
CA SER A 452 5.57 -23.55 -3.65
C SER A 452 6.13 -24.46 -2.55
N ILE A 453 5.26 -25.15 -1.80
CA ILE A 453 5.64 -26.02 -0.68
C ILE A 453 6.03 -27.42 -1.17
N PHE A 454 5.29 -28.00 -2.11
CA PHE A 454 5.42 -29.41 -2.53
C PHE A 454 6.05 -29.59 -3.92
N GLY A 455 6.22 -28.52 -4.71
CA GLY A 455 6.72 -28.56 -6.09
C GLY A 455 5.62 -28.84 -7.13
N GLN A 456 5.93 -28.65 -8.42
CA GLN A 456 4.96 -28.94 -9.50
C GLN A 456 4.61 -30.44 -9.54
N THR A 457 3.33 -30.76 -9.32
CA THR A 457 2.73 -32.02 -9.74
C THR A 457 2.58 -32.00 -11.26
N GLY A 458 3.35 -32.85 -11.95
CA GLY A 458 3.49 -32.82 -13.41
C GLY A 458 2.16 -32.88 -14.18
N GLN A 459 1.97 -31.94 -15.10
CA GLN A 459 0.96 -32.04 -16.15
C GLN A 459 1.55 -32.69 -17.42
N LYS A 460 0.84 -33.76 -17.83
CA LYS A 460 0.62 -34.28 -19.19
C LYS A 460 1.77 -34.98 -19.93
N SER A 461 1.52 -36.27 -20.14
CA SER A 461 1.94 -37.09 -21.26
C SER A 461 1.98 -36.32 -22.58
N GLN A 462 3.19 -36.20 -23.14
CA GLN A 462 3.39 -36.28 -24.58
C GLN A 462 4.18 -37.56 -24.83
N GLU A 463 3.55 -38.51 -25.51
CA GLU A 463 4.25 -39.61 -26.15
C GLU A 463 5.26 -39.03 -27.15
N PRO A 464 6.54 -39.39 -27.11
CA PRO A 464 7.42 -39.13 -28.23
C PRO A 464 7.22 -40.25 -29.24
N GLU A 465 6.69 -39.89 -30.41
CA GLU A 465 6.72 -40.73 -31.61
C GLU A 465 8.15 -41.22 -31.89
N HIS A 466 8.20 -42.50 -32.25
CA HIS A 466 9.39 -43.24 -32.63
C HIS A 466 10.25 -42.52 -33.68
N VAL A 467 11.53 -42.34 -33.37
CA VAL A 467 12.58 -42.37 -34.40
C VAL A 467 13.61 -43.42 -34.00
N LYS A 468 13.59 -44.51 -34.76
CA LYS A 468 14.61 -45.56 -34.79
C LYS A 468 15.95 -44.95 -35.18
N GLN A 469 17.01 -45.26 -34.45
CA GLN A 469 18.31 -45.55 -35.07
C GLN A 469 19.13 -46.50 -34.17
N LEU A 470 19.58 -47.58 -34.82
CA LEU A 470 20.33 -48.70 -34.28
C LEU A 470 21.77 -48.31 -33.94
N ALA A 471 22.29 -48.87 -32.85
CA ALA A 471 23.60 -49.54 -32.72
C ALA A 471 23.67 -50.02 -31.26
N GLY A 472 23.80 -51.30 -30.96
CA GLY A 472 24.99 -52.10 -31.18
C GLY A 472 25.35 -52.72 -29.83
N SER A 473 25.14 -54.01 -29.72
CA SER A 473 25.30 -54.89 -28.55
C SER A 473 26.71 -54.92 -27.95
N SER A 474 26.81 -55.03 -26.62
CA SER A 474 27.61 -56.10 -25.96
C SER A 474 27.47 -56.09 -24.44
N SER A 475 27.30 -57.29 -23.90
CA SER A 475 27.36 -57.74 -22.50
C SER A 475 28.72 -57.53 -21.81
N GLY A 476 28.74 -57.48 -20.48
CA GLY A 476 29.92 -57.82 -19.68
C GLY A 476 29.99 -57.15 -18.30
N GLU A 477 29.82 -57.96 -17.25
CA GLU A 477 30.03 -57.59 -15.84
C GLU A 477 31.47 -57.17 -15.53
N GLN A 478 31.66 -56.13 -14.70
CA GLN A 478 32.28 -56.22 -13.37
C GLN A 478 32.55 -54.82 -12.74
N ILE A 479 31.98 -54.66 -11.54
CA ILE A 479 32.48 -54.03 -10.31
C ILE A 479 33.70 -53.08 -10.42
N SER A 480 33.48 -51.79 -10.10
CA SER A 480 34.36 -51.07 -9.17
C SER A 480 33.64 -49.85 -8.56
N SER A 481 33.75 -49.75 -7.25
CA SER A 481 33.14 -48.74 -6.38
C SER A 481 33.86 -47.40 -6.46
N THR A 482 33.17 -46.33 -6.83
CA THR A 482 33.54 -44.96 -6.43
C THR A 482 32.29 -44.07 -6.35
N ARG A 483 32.12 -43.45 -5.17
CA ARG A 483 31.15 -42.42 -4.75
C ARG A 483 30.30 -41.76 -5.86
N GLN A 484 28.97 -41.79 -5.70
CA GLN A 484 28.10 -40.67 -6.11
C GLN A 484 26.78 -40.62 -5.34
N ARG A 485 26.54 -39.46 -4.71
CA ARG A 485 25.26 -38.95 -4.20
C ARG A 485 24.13 -39.23 -5.20
N ARG A 486 23.03 -39.86 -4.78
CA ARG A 486 21.80 -39.95 -5.58
C ARG A 486 20.72 -39.01 -5.04
N ASN A 487 20.29 -38.14 -5.94
CA ASN A 487 19.25 -37.12 -5.83
C ASN A 487 17.83 -37.69 -5.90
N THR A 488 16.98 -37.20 -5.01
CA THR A 488 15.65 -36.57 -5.23
C THR A 488 15.02 -36.62 -6.63
N LYS A 489 14.39 -37.75 -7.01
CA LYS A 489 13.46 -37.78 -8.17
C LYS A 489 12.14 -38.55 -7.99
N ASP A 490 11.85 -39.11 -6.80
CA ASP A 490 10.68 -39.99 -6.61
C ASP A 490 9.55 -39.42 -5.75
N THR A 491 9.68 -38.22 -5.18
CA THR A 491 8.70 -37.66 -4.24
C THR A 491 7.27 -37.51 -4.82
N PRO A 492 7.05 -37.02 -6.06
CA PRO A 492 5.70 -36.79 -6.58
C PRO A 492 4.91 -38.08 -6.87
N LYS A 493 5.59 -39.14 -7.33
CA LYS A 493 4.98 -40.45 -7.62
C LYS A 493 4.57 -41.20 -6.35
N LYS A 494 5.23 -40.92 -5.22
CA LYS A 494 4.89 -41.51 -3.92
C LYS A 494 3.57 -40.98 -3.37
N TRP A 495 3.29 -39.68 -3.52
CA TRP A 495 2.01 -39.08 -3.08
C TRP A 495 0.81 -39.67 -3.83
N ALA A 496 0.90 -39.78 -5.15
CA ALA A 496 -0.18 -40.34 -5.98
C ALA A 496 -0.54 -41.80 -5.60
N ASN A 497 0.45 -42.65 -5.32
CA ASN A 497 0.22 -44.05 -4.97
C ASN A 497 -0.35 -44.28 -3.56
N VAL A 498 -0.14 -43.34 -2.63
CA VAL A 498 -0.65 -43.46 -1.25
C VAL A 498 -2.10 -42.98 -1.15
N LEU A 499 -2.46 -41.93 -1.90
CA LEU A 499 -3.82 -41.39 -1.93
C LEU A 499 -4.84 -42.39 -2.51
N HIS A 500 -4.41 -43.20 -3.49
CA HIS A 500 -5.22 -44.31 -4.00
C HIS A 500 -5.36 -45.49 -3.04
N LYS A 501 -4.46 -45.64 -2.04
CA LYS A 501 -4.57 -46.70 -1.03
C LYS A 501 -5.48 -46.33 0.14
N ILE A 502 -5.64 -45.04 0.45
CA ILE A 502 -6.49 -44.56 1.56
C ILE A 502 -7.96 -44.43 1.14
N THR A 503 -8.24 -44.28 -0.15
CA THR A 503 -9.60 -44.20 -0.71
C THR A 503 -10.30 -45.56 -0.84
N GLY A 504 -9.61 -46.67 -0.60
CA GLY A 504 -10.16 -48.02 -0.68
C GLY A 504 -10.38 -48.67 0.69
N LYS A 505 -11.51 -48.35 1.34
CA LYS A 505 -12.35 -49.21 2.22
C LYS A 505 -13.15 -48.37 3.22
N SER A 506 -14.38 -48.04 2.85
CA SER A 506 -15.48 -47.89 3.80
C SER A 506 -16.30 -49.18 3.73
N ASN A 507 -16.42 -49.91 4.83
CA ASN A 507 -17.55 -50.79 5.12
C ASN A 507 -17.67 -50.88 6.64
N ASP A 508 -18.85 -50.53 7.13
CA ASP A 508 -19.32 -50.74 8.50
C ASP A 508 -19.32 -52.23 8.86
N ALA A 509 -18.89 -52.55 10.09
CA ALA A 509 -19.46 -53.62 10.92
C ALA A 509 -18.85 -53.59 12.34
N ASP A 510 -19.74 -53.79 13.31
CA ASP A 510 -19.53 -53.85 14.75
C ASP A 510 -18.52 -54.90 15.26
N ASP A 511 -18.03 -54.59 16.47
CA ASP A 511 -17.82 -55.46 17.64
C ASP A 511 -16.61 -56.40 17.80
N THR A 512 -16.00 -56.21 18.97
CA THR A 512 -15.33 -57.18 19.89
C THR A 512 -13.81 -57.39 19.85
N ASN A 513 -13.25 -57.15 21.03
CA ASN A 513 -11.91 -57.35 21.60
C ASN A 513 -10.99 -58.50 21.09
N LEU A 514 -9.71 -58.10 20.97
CA LEU A 514 -8.44 -58.76 21.35
C LEU A 514 -7.99 -60.08 20.69
N SER A 515 -6.87 -60.03 19.95
CA SER A 515 -5.62 -60.69 20.39
C SER A 515 -4.43 -60.36 19.46
N ASP A 516 -3.25 -60.38 20.08
CA ASP A 516 -1.92 -60.07 19.55
C ASP A 516 -1.55 -60.82 18.26
N SER A 517 -0.99 -60.08 17.31
CA SER A 517 0.00 -60.61 16.36
C SER A 517 0.99 -59.51 15.97
N LEU A 518 2.19 -59.63 16.54
CA LEU A 518 3.39 -58.89 16.17
C LEU A 518 3.78 -59.22 14.72
N THR A 519 3.51 -58.32 13.79
CA THR A 519 4.15 -58.34 12.46
C THR A 519 4.53 -56.94 11.98
N SER A 520 5.86 -56.75 11.89
CA SER A 520 6.65 -55.72 11.20
C SER A 520 6.54 -54.25 11.64
N GLU A 521 7.47 -53.85 12.52
CA GLU A 521 7.78 -52.45 12.88
C GLU A 521 8.37 -51.60 11.73
N ASN A 522 8.70 -52.19 10.58
CA ASN A 522 9.35 -51.47 9.47
C ASN A 522 8.38 -50.73 8.52
N SER A 523 7.07 -50.99 8.56
CA SER A 523 6.12 -50.32 7.63
C SER A 523 5.57 -48.99 8.17
N ASN A 524 5.70 -48.73 9.47
CA ASN A 524 5.18 -47.52 10.11
C ASN A 524 6.13 -46.33 9.93
N ASP A 525 7.44 -46.59 9.89
CA ASP A 525 8.49 -45.57 9.77
C ASP A 525 8.49 -44.85 8.42
N ASP A 526 8.18 -45.55 7.32
CA ASP A 526 8.09 -44.96 5.98
C ASP A 526 6.84 -44.07 5.79
N ALA A 527 5.75 -44.37 6.50
CA ALA A 527 4.52 -43.55 6.51
C ALA A 527 4.67 -42.28 7.37
N LEU A 528 5.59 -42.30 8.33
CA LEU A 528 5.86 -41.20 9.27
C LEU A 528 6.78 -40.12 8.66
N ILE A 529 7.74 -40.50 7.82
CA ILE A 529 8.59 -39.57 7.05
C ILE A 529 7.78 -38.79 5.99
N LEU A 530 6.62 -39.30 5.59
CA LEU A 530 5.77 -38.72 4.55
C LEU A 530 5.13 -37.38 4.95
N TRP A 531 4.83 -37.20 6.24
CA TRP A 531 4.10 -36.03 6.75
C TRP A 531 5.01 -34.90 7.24
N ASP A 532 6.33 -35.13 7.24
CA ASP A 532 7.35 -34.14 7.58
C ASP A 532 7.74 -33.35 6.33
N ILE A 533 7.29 -32.10 6.24
CA ILE A 533 7.43 -31.29 5.03
C ILE A 533 8.78 -30.58 5.01
N GLU A 534 9.70 -31.09 4.17
CA GLU A 534 11.09 -30.61 4.10
C GLU A 534 11.22 -29.09 3.88
N THR A 535 10.37 -28.50 3.03
CA THR A 535 10.36 -27.05 2.76
C THR A 535 9.93 -26.21 3.96
N MET A 536 9.26 -26.81 4.95
CA MET A 536 8.78 -26.15 6.17
C MET A 536 9.65 -26.47 7.40
N ARG A 537 10.65 -27.36 7.27
CA ARG A 537 11.55 -27.78 8.36
C ARG A 537 12.40 -26.64 8.90
N GLN A 538 12.72 -25.66 8.05
CA GLN A 538 13.48 -24.47 8.44
C GLN A 538 12.60 -23.38 9.07
N GLY A 539 11.34 -23.70 9.40
CA GLY A 539 10.42 -22.81 10.10
C GLY A 539 10.30 -21.43 9.44
N SER A 540 10.18 -20.39 10.26
CA SER A 540 10.01 -19.02 9.79
C SER A 540 11.27 -18.41 9.15
N GLU A 541 12.46 -18.97 9.40
CA GLU A 541 13.74 -18.44 8.88
C GLU A 541 14.09 -18.96 7.49
N GLY A 542 13.61 -20.15 7.12
CA GLY A 542 13.92 -20.76 5.82
C GLY A 542 12.92 -20.53 4.70
N ILE A 543 11.80 -19.84 4.95
CA ILE A 543 10.81 -19.53 3.90
C ILE A 543 11.08 -18.18 3.24
N GLY A 544 10.95 -18.12 1.92
CA GLY A 544 11.05 -16.88 1.16
C GLY A 544 9.91 -15.90 1.50
N LYS A 545 10.15 -14.60 1.26
CA LYS A 545 9.19 -13.52 1.56
C LYS A 545 7.81 -13.73 0.91
N ASP A 546 7.77 -14.24 -0.31
CA ASP A 546 6.51 -14.47 -1.03
C ASP A 546 5.70 -15.62 -0.39
N VAL A 547 6.37 -16.71 0.00
CA VAL A 547 5.75 -17.84 0.70
C VAL A 547 5.26 -17.40 2.08
N MET A 548 6.03 -16.56 2.77
CA MET A 548 5.64 -15.96 4.03
C MET A 548 4.34 -15.14 3.92
N HIS A 549 4.22 -14.28 2.89
CA HIS A 549 2.99 -13.51 2.65
C HIS A 549 1.80 -14.43 2.32
N MET A 550 2.00 -15.42 1.44
CA MET A 550 0.97 -16.39 1.05
C MET A 550 0.49 -17.19 2.26
N LEU A 551 1.41 -17.73 3.06
CA LEU A 551 1.11 -18.54 4.23
C LEU A 551 0.37 -17.72 5.30
N HIS A 552 0.84 -16.50 5.58
CA HIS A 552 0.16 -15.60 6.51
C HIS A 552 -1.29 -15.35 6.09
N LEU A 553 -1.48 -14.94 4.83
CA LEU A 553 -2.79 -14.61 4.30
C LEU A 553 -3.71 -15.84 4.28
N PHE A 554 -3.19 -16.99 3.85
CA PHE A 554 -3.92 -18.25 3.82
C PHE A 554 -4.39 -18.67 5.21
N CYS A 555 -3.49 -18.73 6.20
CA CYS A 555 -3.83 -19.11 7.57
C CYS A 555 -4.84 -18.13 8.20
N ALA A 556 -4.73 -16.83 7.90
CA ALA A 556 -5.65 -15.83 8.41
C ALA A 556 -7.07 -16.02 7.84
N ILE A 557 -7.19 -16.19 6.53
CA ILE A 557 -8.47 -16.39 5.84
C ILE A 557 -9.08 -17.73 6.22
N TYR A 558 -8.30 -18.81 6.13
CA TYR A 558 -8.82 -20.15 6.38
C TYR A 558 -9.17 -20.36 7.86
N GLY A 559 -8.34 -19.87 8.79
CA GLY A 559 -8.67 -19.88 10.21
C GLY A 559 -9.94 -19.07 10.53
N HIS A 560 -10.18 -17.97 9.83
CA HIS A 560 -11.44 -17.22 9.94
C HIS A 560 -12.63 -18.02 9.39
N LEU A 561 -12.48 -18.63 8.22
CA LEU A 561 -13.51 -19.45 7.58
C LEU A 561 -13.87 -20.69 8.42
N LEU A 562 -12.88 -21.35 9.03
CA LEU A 562 -13.06 -22.52 9.90
C LEU A 562 -13.93 -22.23 11.13
N LEU A 563 -14.06 -20.97 11.55
CA LEU A 563 -14.97 -20.59 12.64
C LEU A 563 -16.44 -20.50 12.19
N VAL A 564 -16.67 -20.34 10.88
CA VAL A 564 -18.00 -20.10 10.30
C VAL A 564 -18.54 -21.35 9.60
N LEU A 565 -17.68 -22.18 9.02
CA LEU A 565 -18.08 -23.44 8.35
C LEU A 565 -18.77 -24.38 9.33
N ASP A 566 -19.85 -25.04 8.90
CA ASP A 566 -20.44 -26.13 9.68
C ASP A 566 -19.73 -27.47 9.41
N ASP A 567 -20.08 -28.49 10.18
CA ASP A 567 -19.47 -29.83 10.03
C ASP A 567 -19.91 -30.50 8.71
N ILE A 568 -21.11 -30.19 8.18
CA ILE A 568 -21.61 -30.76 6.92
C ILE A 568 -20.78 -30.22 5.74
N GLU A 569 -20.56 -28.91 5.69
CA GLU A 569 -19.75 -28.23 4.67
C GLU A 569 -18.30 -28.72 4.69
N PHE A 570 -17.75 -28.94 5.88
CA PHE A 570 -16.37 -29.38 6.05
C PHE A 570 -16.14 -30.86 5.76
N TYR A 571 -16.97 -31.77 6.31
CA TYR A 571 -16.77 -33.22 6.19
C TYR A 571 -17.49 -33.84 5.00
N GLU A 572 -18.75 -33.48 4.78
CA GLU A 572 -19.58 -34.13 3.77
C GLU A 572 -19.42 -33.46 2.40
N LYS A 573 -19.65 -32.15 2.33
CA LYS A 573 -19.52 -31.38 1.08
C LYS A 573 -18.06 -31.12 0.72
N GLN A 574 -17.16 -31.11 1.71
CA GLN A 574 -15.73 -30.85 1.56
C GLN A 574 -15.42 -29.53 0.82
N ILE A 575 -16.08 -28.45 1.25
CA ILE A 575 -15.92 -27.11 0.69
C ILE A 575 -15.23 -26.22 1.74
N PRO A 576 -14.21 -25.41 1.35
CA PRO A 576 -13.66 -25.27 0.00
C PRO A 576 -12.61 -26.33 -0.37
N PHE A 577 -12.21 -27.19 0.58
CA PHE A 577 -11.10 -28.15 0.40
C PHE A 577 -11.55 -29.58 0.68
N THR A 578 -11.08 -30.48 -0.18
CA THR A 578 -11.19 -31.94 0.04
C THR A 578 -10.47 -32.37 1.32
N LEU A 579 -10.89 -33.48 1.92
CA LEU A 579 -10.19 -34.04 3.10
C LEU A 579 -8.71 -34.33 2.80
N GLU A 580 -8.38 -34.67 1.55
CA GLU A 580 -7.00 -34.81 1.11
C GLU A 580 -6.23 -33.49 1.23
N GLN A 581 -6.77 -32.40 0.66
CA GLN A 581 -6.14 -31.09 0.73
C GLN A 581 -6.03 -30.63 2.19
N GLN A 582 -7.03 -30.88 3.02
CA GLN A 582 -6.99 -30.56 4.45
C GLN A 582 -5.85 -31.30 5.17
N ARG A 583 -5.59 -32.57 4.86
CA ARG A 583 -4.42 -33.31 5.39
C ARG A 583 -3.11 -32.67 4.94
N LYS A 584 -2.98 -32.29 3.67
CA LYS A 584 -1.78 -31.59 3.18
C LYS A 584 -1.57 -30.26 3.91
N ILE A 585 -2.62 -29.47 4.06
CA ILE A 585 -2.62 -28.22 4.83
C ILE A 585 -2.14 -28.50 6.26
N ALA A 586 -2.79 -29.41 6.97
CA ALA A 586 -2.45 -29.76 8.35
C ALA A 586 -0.99 -30.20 8.49
N SER A 587 -0.48 -31.06 7.59
CA SER A 587 0.91 -31.53 7.62
C SER A 587 1.93 -30.39 7.43
N ALA A 588 1.66 -29.47 6.50
CA ALA A 588 2.53 -28.32 6.23
C ALA A 588 2.55 -27.34 7.42
N LEU A 589 1.37 -27.02 7.96
CA LEU A 589 1.25 -26.12 9.11
C LEU A 589 1.87 -26.74 10.38
N ASN A 590 1.64 -28.03 10.62
CA ASN A 590 2.17 -28.73 11.79
C ASN A 590 3.70 -28.77 11.77
N THR A 591 4.29 -29.07 10.61
CA THR A 591 5.75 -29.04 10.42
C THR A 591 6.31 -27.62 10.62
N PHE A 592 5.67 -26.62 10.02
CA PHE A 592 6.12 -25.23 10.11
C PHE A 592 6.11 -24.68 11.53
N VAL A 593 5.00 -24.87 12.25
CA VAL A 593 4.80 -24.31 13.60
C VAL A 593 5.80 -24.92 14.57
N TYR A 594 5.93 -26.25 14.57
CA TYR A 594 6.87 -26.95 15.46
C TYR A 594 8.31 -26.46 15.27
N ASN A 595 8.79 -26.41 14.02
CA ASN A 595 10.16 -25.99 13.73
C ASN A 595 10.40 -24.50 13.99
N SER A 596 9.38 -23.65 13.80
CA SER A 596 9.48 -22.21 14.12
C SER A 596 9.71 -21.95 15.61
N PHE A 597 9.13 -22.75 16.49
CA PHE A 597 9.37 -22.69 17.93
C PHE A 597 10.73 -23.29 18.33
N LEU A 598 11.23 -24.29 17.59
CA LEU A 598 12.52 -24.93 17.87
C LEU A 598 13.70 -23.99 17.56
N GLN A 599 13.60 -23.20 16.50
CA GLN A 599 14.71 -22.38 15.97
C GLN A 599 14.87 -21.01 16.64
N ASN A 600 14.06 -20.68 17.65
CA ASN A 600 14.06 -19.36 18.31
C ASN A 600 13.98 -18.19 17.31
N SER A 601 12.98 -18.27 16.43
CA SER A 601 12.67 -17.25 15.44
C SER A 601 12.65 -15.87 16.08
N GLY A 602 13.47 -14.94 15.59
CA GLY A 602 13.49 -13.55 16.07
C GLY A 602 12.09 -12.89 16.06
N SER A 603 11.94 -11.79 16.80
CA SER A 603 10.65 -11.10 17.01
C SER A 603 9.91 -10.68 15.73
N GLY A 604 10.59 -10.59 14.58
CA GLY A 604 10.02 -10.17 13.29
C GLY A 604 8.93 -11.09 12.72
N ASN A 605 8.99 -12.40 13.00
CA ASN A 605 8.05 -13.37 12.40
C ASN A 605 6.88 -13.77 13.33
N LYS A 606 6.80 -13.16 14.52
CA LYS A 606 5.76 -13.48 15.52
C LYS A 606 4.33 -13.46 14.94
N PRO A 607 3.92 -12.45 14.13
CA PRO A 607 2.55 -12.41 13.63
C PRO A 607 2.21 -13.53 12.62
N LEU A 608 3.22 -14.07 11.91
CA LEU A 608 3.03 -15.25 11.05
C LEU A 608 2.86 -16.52 11.89
N ILE A 609 3.67 -16.67 12.94
CA ILE A 609 3.59 -17.83 13.82
C ILE A 609 2.22 -17.84 14.52
N ASP A 610 1.79 -16.72 15.09
CA ASP A 610 0.52 -16.59 15.81
C ASP A 610 -0.69 -16.98 14.93
N VAL A 611 -0.74 -16.47 13.69
CA VAL A 611 -1.85 -16.79 12.78
C VAL A 611 -1.82 -18.25 12.31
N THR A 612 -0.64 -18.82 12.14
CA THR A 612 -0.48 -20.20 11.71
C THR A 612 -0.83 -21.18 12.84
N VAL A 613 -0.41 -20.90 14.07
CA VAL A 613 -0.80 -21.66 15.28
C VAL A 613 -2.32 -21.66 15.43
N ARG A 614 -2.97 -20.50 15.30
CA ARG A 614 -4.44 -20.41 15.38
C ARG A 614 -5.13 -21.28 14.33
N CYS A 615 -4.67 -21.22 13.07
CA CYS A 615 -5.23 -22.03 11.99
C CYS A 615 -5.02 -23.53 12.24
N LEU A 616 -3.83 -23.93 12.70
CA LEU A 616 -3.49 -25.32 13.03
C LEU A 616 -4.37 -25.86 14.15
N ASN A 617 -4.57 -25.09 15.22
CA ASN A 617 -5.39 -25.50 16.36
C ASN A 617 -6.86 -25.69 15.96
N LEU A 618 -7.40 -24.82 15.11
CA LEU A 618 -8.76 -25.00 14.58
C LEU A 618 -8.92 -26.27 13.73
N LEU A 619 -7.89 -26.62 12.94
CA LEU A 619 -7.87 -27.89 12.20
C LEU A 619 -7.79 -29.10 13.13
N TYR A 620 -6.98 -29.02 14.19
CA TYR A 620 -6.86 -30.08 15.18
C TYR A 620 -8.15 -30.25 16.01
N GLU A 621 -8.83 -29.15 16.36
CA GLU A 621 -10.14 -29.18 17.02
C GLU A 621 -11.19 -29.86 16.14
N ARG A 622 -11.19 -29.60 14.83
CA ARG A 622 -12.05 -30.31 13.88
C ARG A 622 -11.73 -31.81 13.88
N ASP A 623 -10.46 -32.16 13.72
CA ASP A 623 -10.03 -33.57 13.70
C ASP A 623 -10.40 -34.32 14.99
N SER A 624 -10.41 -33.61 16.12
CA SER A 624 -10.84 -34.15 17.42
C SER A 624 -12.35 -34.44 17.48
N ARG A 625 -13.18 -33.70 16.74
CA ARG A 625 -14.64 -33.94 16.65
C ARG A 625 -14.96 -35.11 15.73
N HIS A 626 -14.37 -35.11 14.54
CA HIS A 626 -14.51 -36.18 13.56
C HIS A 626 -13.19 -36.37 12.83
N ARG A 627 -12.57 -37.53 13.06
CA ARG A 627 -11.21 -37.80 12.57
C ARG A 627 -11.16 -37.79 11.05
N PHE A 628 -10.27 -36.96 10.53
CA PHE A 628 -9.90 -36.95 9.11
C PHE A 628 -8.39 -37.11 8.90
N CYS A 629 -7.55 -36.84 9.89
CA CYS A 629 -6.10 -37.02 9.85
C CYS A 629 -5.65 -38.31 10.56
N PRO A 630 -4.63 -39.03 10.03
CA PRO A 630 -4.02 -40.12 10.78
C PRO A 630 -3.15 -39.55 11.93
N SER A 631 -3.07 -40.27 13.06
CA SER A 631 -2.27 -39.83 14.22
C SER A 631 -0.79 -39.59 13.89
N SER A 632 -0.26 -40.31 12.90
CA SER A 632 1.10 -40.12 12.38
C SER A 632 1.38 -38.70 11.88
N LEU A 633 0.38 -38.02 11.33
CA LEU A 633 0.52 -36.66 10.79
C LEU A 633 0.78 -35.65 11.91
N TRP A 634 0.04 -35.77 13.02
CA TRP A 634 0.17 -34.87 14.16
C TRP A 634 1.50 -35.05 14.90
N LEU A 635 1.99 -36.29 14.99
CA LEU A 635 3.23 -36.65 15.69
C LEU A 635 4.51 -36.43 14.86
N SER A 636 4.40 -36.34 13.53
CA SER A 636 5.53 -36.31 12.59
C SER A 636 6.63 -35.27 12.92
N PRO A 637 6.32 -33.99 13.17
CA PRO A 637 7.35 -32.94 13.31
C PRO A 637 8.27 -33.15 14.50
N ALA A 638 7.78 -33.76 15.59
CA ALA A 638 8.52 -33.94 16.83
C ALA A 638 9.34 -35.23 16.85
N ARG A 639 9.58 -35.89 15.71
CA ARG A 639 10.32 -37.17 15.64
C ARG A 639 11.83 -36.98 15.52
N THR A 640 12.30 -35.97 14.79
CA THR A 640 13.73 -35.65 14.64
C THR A 640 14.06 -34.41 15.46
N GLY A 641 14.83 -34.58 16.55
CA GLY A 641 15.20 -33.45 17.42
C GLY A 641 14.13 -33.03 18.43
N ARG A 642 13.28 -33.98 18.89
CA ARG A 642 12.26 -33.75 19.92
C ARG A 642 12.86 -33.05 21.13
N ILE A 643 12.28 -31.93 21.56
CA ILE A 643 12.60 -31.36 22.87
C ILE A 643 12.04 -32.33 23.94
N PRO A 644 12.86 -32.87 24.85
CA PRO A 644 12.32 -33.69 25.94
C PRO A 644 11.30 -32.88 26.75
N ILE A 645 10.18 -33.48 27.13
CA ILE A 645 9.11 -32.77 27.88
C ILE A 645 9.64 -32.12 29.15
N ALA A 646 10.52 -32.80 29.88
CA ALA A 646 11.17 -32.23 31.06
C ALA A 646 12.03 -30.98 30.72
N ALA A 647 12.63 -30.91 29.53
CA ALA A 647 13.38 -29.75 29.08
C ALA A 647 12.46 -28.61 28.62
N ALA A 648 11.36 -28.91 27.94
CA ALA A 648 10.35 -27.93 27.54
C ALA A 648 9.60 -27.36 28.76
N ALA A 649 9.24 -28.19 29.74
CA ALA A 649 8.64 -27.79 31.01
C ALA A 649 9.59 -26.93 31.85
N ARG A 650 10.87 -27.34 31.98
CA ARG A 650 11.90 -26.51 32.65
C ARG A 650 12.14 -25.18 31.94
N ALA A 651 12.10 -25.15 30.60
CA ALA A 651 12.19 -23.91 29.85
C ALA A 651 10.97 -23.00 30.11
N HIS A 652 9.78 -23.59 30.29
CA HIS A 652 8.55 -22.87 30.65
C HIS A 652 8.64 -22.28 32.05
N GLU A 653 9.04 -23.06 33.04
CA GLU A 653 9.27 -22.56 34.40
C GLU A 653 10.33 -21.45 34.43
N ALA A 654 11.45 -21.62 33.73
CA ALA A 654 12.51 -20.61 33.65
C ALA A 654 12.05 -19.31 32.97
N ALA A 655 11.20 -19.40 31.94
CA ALA A 655 10.60 -18.26 31.26
C ALA A 655 9.64 -17.48 32.16
N PHE A 656 8.80 -18.20 32.90
CA PHE A 656 7.87 -17.59 33.85
C PHE A 656 8.61 -16.99 35.06
N ALA A 657 9.73 -17.59 35.47
CA ALA A 657 10.59 -17.04 36.52
C ALA A 657 11.33 -15.76 36.08
N SER A 658 11.73 -15.63 34.80
CA SER A 658 12.38 -14.41 34.28
C SER A 658 11.40 -13.25 34.02
N LEU A 659 10.10 -13.54 33.92
CA LEU A 659 9.04 -12.54 33.77
C LEU A 659 8.90 -11.61 34.99
N VAL A 660 9.47 -11.98 36.14
CA VAL A 660 9.45 -11.21 37.38
C VAL A 660 10.40 -9.99 37.36
N GLY A 661 11.22 -9.82 36.31
CA GLY A 661 12.20 -8.72 36.25
C GLY A 661 12.35 -7.98 34.91
N THR A 662 11.90 -8.54 33.78
CA THR A 662 11.96 -7.87 32.46
C THR A 662 10.87 -8.43 31.54
N THR A 663 10.09 -7.56 30.88
CA THR A 663 8.95 -7.93 30.01
C THR A 663 9.36 -8.37 28.60
N SER A 664 10.57 -8.92 28.44
CA SER A 664 10.98 -9.55 27.17
C SER A 664 10.34 -10.94 27.09
N GLY A 665 9.56 -11.19 26.03
CA GLY A 665 8.64 -12.31 25.90
C GLY A 665 9.19 -13.71 26.17
N ILE A 666 8.27 -14.63 26.49
CA ILE A 666 8.50 -16.05 26.76
C ILE A 666 9.39 -16.67 25.64
N PRO A 667 10.47 -17.41 25.98
CA PRO A 667 11.26 -18.19 25.03
C PRO A 667 10.37 -19.12 24.21
N THR A 668 10.50 -19.06 22.90
CA THR A 668 9.69 -19.85 21.94
C THR A 668 9.75 -21.37 22.17
N ARG A 669 10.85 -21.90 22.73
CA ARG A 669 10.97 -23.33 23.06
C ARG A 669 10.05 -23.77 24.21
N SER A 670 9.66 -22.86 25.10
CA SER A 670 8.82 -23.19 26.25
C SER A 670 7.32 -23.10 25.98
N SER A 671 6.91 -22.56 24.84
CA SER A 671 5.51 -22.50 24.44
C SER A 671 5.05 -23.74 23.68
N VAL A 672 5.97 -24.60 23.19
CA VAL A 672 5.61 -25.78 22.38
C VAL A 672 4.60 -26.68 23.08
N LEU A 673 4.79 -26.96 24.38
CA LEU A 673 3.88 -27.80 25.16
C LEU A 673 2.50 -27.17 25.37
N THR A 674 2.40 -25.84 25.40
CA THR A 674 1.14 -25.14 25.60
C THR A 674 0.42 -24.81 24.29
N THR A 675 1.16 -24.58 23.20
CA THR A 675 0.59 -24.13 21.91
C THR A 675 0.34 -25.25 20.92
N VAL A 676 1.16 -26.31 20.93
CA VAL A 676 1.04 -27.46 20.02
C VAL A 676 1.24 -28.79 20.74
N PRO A 677 0.45 -29.10 21.79
CA PRO A 677 0.62 -30.32 22.57
C PRO A 677 0.45 -31.60 21.74
N HIS A 678 -0.37 -31.56 20.67
CA HIS A 678 -0.68 -32.71 19.81
C HIS A 678 0.52 -33.32 19.08
N VAL A 679 1.68 -32.65 19.06
CA VAL A 679 2.92 -33.20 18.51
C VAL A 679 3.58 -34.23 19.43
N TYR A 680 3.14 -34.33 20.69
CA TYR A 680 3.56 -35.36 21.64
C TYR A 680 2.50 -36.48 21.72
N PRO A 681 2.94 -37.75 21.83
CA PRO A 681 2.05 -38.86 22.13
C PRO A 681 1.19 -38.58 23.36
N PHE A 682 -0.03 -39.13 23.39
CA PHE A 682 -0.95 -38.89 24.51
C PHE A 682 -0.37 -39.38 25.84
N GLU A 683 0.34 -40.49 25.82
CA GLU A 683 0.97 -41.12 26.98
C GLU A 683 2.12 -40.31 27.55
N GLU A 684 2.72 -39.43 26.74
CA GLU A 684 3.83 -38.56 27.14
C GLU A 684 3.34 -37.18 27.64
N ARG A 685 2.14 -36.75 27.24
CA ARG A 685 1.54 -35.48 27.69
C ARG A 685 0.98 -35.59 29.09
#